data_AF-A0A3C1DDP3-F1
#
_entry.id   AF-A0A3C1DDP3-F1
#
_cell.length_a   1.000
_cell.length_b   1.000
_cell.length_c   1.000
_cell.angle_alpha   90.00
_cell.angle_beta   90.00
_cell.angle_gamma   90.00
#
_symmetry.space_group_name_H-M   'P 1'
#
loop_
_entity.id
_entity.type
_entity.pdbx_description
1 polymer ?
#
loop_
_entity_poly.entity_id
_entity_poly.type
_entity_poly.pdbx_seq_one_letter_code
_entity_poly.pdbx_strand_id
1 'polypeptide(L)'
;MPMQRRCATVPNKQIIDVQPQSVVVPWEDGPRVFFTCDVSPECANEPSFWATCGQRRRFPVPAHVVARSSDTPRRYRVAVDLPRDYCACTLHAQSRTNRWYSFKSCRVDEPLFRTLAARTTDAISDEGYHAWFEKHRTNRQELFYQQTHVGIDGFDSLISVIVPVFRTPERYLKRAIASILEQTYSNLELIVVNASGTCDEVDRAISTFDDPRLRIIAVQNRSIPENTNEGIRVARGDYLAFVDHDDFIEPDALYRYAKVIAQHPKCDLLFCDEDLWDGDRYFGARFKPGWNPDFLLTQNYACHMLMVSRWALDRVELSPARMNGAQDYDLTLKVSEVAREVRHVPGILYHWRVHPNSTATNSDSKPYADTAGMLAIEEHLSRMGIDARVLHGNNAFTYRLKYPAAHENTAVVIPFGADAMQPATDWEKRLPKDVEVIRCRWDDINTAIASSTRDYIAVFGSGAVPANNADLGDLIGPLNHPGVRCSTALVLDSSCNVLSSGLAVDDNGIWHHCFAGVKSSSDGYMRMLGFARDILAAPLYCLAFRKDAFVEAAGFDLSLRPDWASIDFCLKLHSKDARIRLTPDFAVIAPGILSDLADEPYRSTMAKRYPLANLAAPLQNPHLDSSSGHFTLPATDPRKGS
;
A
#
# COMPACT_ATOMS: atom_id res chain seq x y z
N MET A 1 23.56 37.04 -43.38
CA MET A 1 22.47 37.13 -44.37
C MET A 1 22.39 35.82 -45.15
N PRO A 2 21.22 35.33 -45.57
CA PRO A 2 20.28 34.57 -44.74
C PRO A 2 19.94 33.18 -45.32
N MET A 3 19.41 32.27 -44.50
CA MET A 3 18.38 31.34 -44.97
C MET A 3 17.32 31.15 -43.87
N GLN A 4 16.37 32.08 -43.85
CA GLN A 4 15.02 31.77 -43.39
C GLN A 4 14.47 30.66 -44.30
N ARG A 5 14.46 29.41 -43.84
CA ARG A 5 13.53 28.42 -44.40
C ARG A 5 12.19 28.61 -43.71
N ARG A 6 11.30 29.33 -44.39
CA ARG A 6 9.85 29.28 -44.15
C ARG A 6 9.45 27.81 -44.07
N CYS A 7 8.79 27.40 -42.98
CA CYS A 7 7.99 26.18 -42.97
C CYS A 7 6.88 26.38 -44.01
N ALA A 8 7.07 25.80 -45.19
CA ALA A 8 6.00 25.65 -46.15
C ALA A 8 5.01 24.64 -45.57
N THR A 9 3.79 25.10 -45.26
CA THR A 9 2.62 24.25 -45.13
C THR A 9 2.36 23.60 -46.50
N VAL A 10 2.81 22.36 -46.66
CA VAL A 10 2.41 21.49 -47.78
C VAL A 10 1.33 20.55 -47.23
N PRO A 11 0.12 20.49 -47.83
CA PRO A 11 -0.86 19.47 -47.49
C PRO A 11 -0.41 18.15 -48.14
N ASN A 12 0.36 17.33 -47.42
CA ASN A 12 0.85 16.05 -47.92
C ASN A 12 0.13 14.87 -47.23
N LYS A 13 -0.64 14.14 -48.04
CA LYS A 13 -1.58 13.04 -47.74
C LYS A 13 -0.99 11.74 -47.13
N GLN A 14 0.09 11.82 -46.35
CA GLN A 14 0.76 10.63 -45.81
C GLN A 14 0.54 10.38 -44.31
N ILE A 15 0.20 11.40 -43.54
CA ILE A 15 -0.25 11.28 -42.14
C ILE A 15 -1.48 12.17 -42.02
N ILE A 16 -2.62 11.58 -41.66
CA ILE A 16 -3.95 12.11 -41.95
C ILE A 16 -4.47 12.96 -40.79
N ASP A 17 -4.25 12.52 -39.55
CA ASP A 17 -4.68 13.25 -38.37
C ASP A 17 -3.81 12.91 -37.16
N VAL A 18 -3.56 13.91 -36.31
CA VAL A 18 -2.91 13.72 -35.01
C VAL A 18 -3.73 14.45 -33.95
N GLN A 19 -4.46 13.69 -33.17
CA GLN A 19 -5.27 14.19 -32.06
C GLN A 19 -4.51 13.95 -30.75
N PRO A 20 -4.02 15.00 -30.07
CA PRO A 20 -3.49 14.85 -28.73
C PRO A 20 -4.65 14.53 -27.77
N GLN A 21 -4.50 13.48 -26.98
CA GLN A 21 -5.37 13.27 -25.81
C GLN A 21 -4.57 13.63 -24.57
N SER A 22 -5.08 14.58 -23.81
CA SER A 22 -4.58 14.92 -22.48
C SER A 22 -5.03 13.85 -21.47
N VAL A 23 -4.62 12.60 -21.68
CA VAL A 23 -4.69 11.59 -20.63
C VAL A 23 -3.36 11.69 -19.90
N VAL A 24 -3.38 12.37 -18.77
CA VAL A 24 -2.20 12.58 -17.97
C VAL A 24 -2.18 11.54 -16.86
N VAL A 25 -1.27 10.58 -17.00
CA VAL A 25 -1.00 9.60 -15.96
C VAL A 25 0.10 10.19 -15.06
N PRO A 26 -0.10 10.26 -13.74
CA PRO A 26 0.92 10.74 -12.80
C PRO A 26 2.21 9.92 -12.97
N TRP A 27 3.36 10.58 -12.81
CA TRP A 27 4.66 9.96 -13.03
C TRP A 27 5.71 10.63 -12.14
N GLU A 28 6.68 9.84 -11.69
CA GLU A 28 7.76 10.30 -10.81
C GLU A 28 8.67 11.33 -11.51
N ASP A 29 8.94 11.11 -12.80
CA ASP A 29 9.83 11.93 -13.66
C ASP A 29 9.12 13.03 -14.47
N GLY A 30 7.79 13.17 -14.34
CA GLY A 30 6.96 14.16 -15.06
C GLY A 30 5.91 13.57 -16.05
N PRO A 31 4.91 14.34 -16.47
CA PRO A 31 3.66 13.81 -17.05
C PRO A 31 3.83 13.06 -18.38
N ARG A 32 3.10 11.95 -18.53
CA ARG A 32 2.98 11.23 -19.81
C ARG A 32 1.83 11.79 -20.65
N VAL A 33 2.09 12.05 -21.94
CA VAL A 33 1.09 12.53 -22.91
C VAL A 33 0.89 11.50 -24.01
N PHE A 34 -0.37 11.17 -24.33
CA PHE A 34 -0.69 10.26 -25.42
C PHE A 34 -1.13 11.02 -26.68
N PHE A 35 -0.55 10.65 -27.80
CA PHE A 35 -0.92 11.11 -29.13
C PHE A 35 -1.56 9.95 -29.88
N THR A 36 -2.67 10.22 -30.57
CA THR A 36 -3.20 9.31 -31.58
C THR A 36 -2.81 9.84 -32.95
N CYS A 37 -2.19 9.01 -33.78
CA CYS A 37 -1.67 9.39 -35.10
C CYS A 37 -2.16 8.42 -36.18
N ASP A 38 -2.91 8.90 -37.16
CA ASP A 38 -3.34 8.10 -38.31
C ASP A 38 -2.34 8.24 -39.47
N VAL A 39 -1.69 7.15 -39.83
CA VAL A 39 -0.62 7.09 -40.85
C VAL A 39 -1.14 6.37 -42.10
N SER A 40 -1.03 7.03 -43.25
CA SER A 40 -1.47 6.50 -44.55
C SER A 40 -0.67 5.26 -44.96
N PRO A 41 -1.28 4.29 -45.65
CA PRO A 41 -0.60 3.12 -46.22
C PRO A 41 0.51 3.49 -47.24
N GLU A 42 0.47 4.68 -47.82
CA GLU A 42 1.53 5.19 -48.71
C GLU A 42 2.87 5.40 -47.98
N CYS A 43 2.86 5.46 -46.64
CA CYS A 43 4.05 5.28 -45.84
C CYS A 43 4.42 3.79 -45.83
N ALA A 44 5.21 3.38 -46.81
CA ALA A 44 5.59 1.98 -47.06
C ALA A 44 6.27 1.24 -45.88
N ASN A 45 6.54 1.88 -44.73
CA ASN A 45 7.20 1.32 -43.54
C ASN A 45 6.85 2.08 -42.25
N GLU A 46 7.04 1.45 -41.07
CA GLU A 46 6.76 2.01 -39.74
C GLU A 46 7.55 3.31 -39.46
N PRO A 47 6.88 4.42 -39.06
CA PRO A 47 7.55 5.68 -38.72
C PRO A 47 8.25 5.60 -37.35
N SER A 48 9.38 6.29 -37.22
CA SER A 48 10.01 6.52 -35.91
C SER A 48 9.47 7.80 -35.28
N PHE A 49 9.14 7.75 -33.99
CA PHE A 49 8.58 8.88 -33.25
C PHE A 49 9.63 9.46 -32.29
N TRP A 50 9.61 10.79 -32.18
CA TRP A 50 10.44 11.57 -31.27
C TRP A 50 9.60 12.70 -30.70
N ALA A 51 9.93 13.27 -29.56
CA ALA A 51 9.27 14.48 -29.08
C ALA A 51 10.28 15.54 -28.66
N THR A 52 9.84 16.80 -28.61
CA THR A 52 10.64 17.89 -28.04
C THR A 52 9.86 18.71 -27.03
N CYS A 53 10.55 19.16 -25.98
CA CYS A 53 10.01 19.97 -24.90
C CYS A 53 10.65 21.36 -24.85
N GLY A 54 9.89 22.38 -24.43
CA GLY A 54 10.38 23.75 -24.21
C GLY A 54 10.17 24.72 -25.38
N GLN A 55 9.86 25.99 -25.07
CA GLN A 55 9.57 27.02 -26.08
C GLN A 55 10.82 27.74 -26.64
N ARG A 56 11.89 27.87 -25.85
CA ARG A 56 13.12 28.62 -26.22
C ARG A 56 14.34 27.73 -26.51
N ARG A 57 14.46 26.58 -25.85
CA ARG A 57 15.42 25.50 -26.15
C ARG A 57 14.64 24.20 -26.24
N ARG A 58 14.60 23.58 -27.42
CA ARG A 58 13.91 22.31 -27.66
C ARG A 58 14.80 21.18 -27.16
N PHE A 59 14.41 20.55 -26.06
CA PHE A 59 15.08 19.35 -25.55
C PHE A 59 14.41 18.12 -26.14
N PRO A 60 15.16 17.21 -26.79
CA PRO A 60 14.59 15.95 -27.27
C PRO A 60 14.16 15.08 -26.09
N VAL A 61 12.98 14.50 -26.19
CA VAL A 61 12.45 13.53 -25.22
C VAL A 61 11.98 12.26 -25.96
N PRO A 62 12.10 11.08 -25.34
CA PRO A 62 11.68 9.83 -25.95
C PRO A 62 10.18 9.83 -26.27
N ALA A 63 9.81 9.20 -27.38
CA ALA A 63 8.43 8.91 -27.72
C ALA A 63 8.29 7.43 -28.07
N HIS A 64 7.32 6.75 -27.46
CA HIS A 64 7.16 5.30 -27.54
C HIS A 64 5.80 4.94 -28.13
N VAL A 65 5.77 4.05 -29.13
CA VAL A 65 4.51 3.52 -29.66
C VAL A 65 3.94 2.53 -28.64
N VAL A 66 2.76 2.83 -28.10
CA VAL A 66 2.08 2.00 -27.09
C VAL A 66 0.98 1.10 -27.68
N ALA A 67 0.42 1.47 -28.83
CA ALA A 67 -0.54 0.64 -29.56
C ALA A 67 -0.52 0.94 -31.05
N ARG A 68 -0.92 -0.04 -31.87
CA ARG A 68 -1.11 0.13 -33.32
C ARG A 68 -2.35 -0.64 -33.81
N SER A 69 -3.12 -0.06 -34.73
CA SER A 69 -4.20 -0.78 -35.43
C SER A 69 -3.67 -1.51 -36.67
N SER A 70 -4.37 -2.57 -37.06
CA SER A 70 -4.22 -3.24 -38.36
C SER A 70 -4.94 -2.52 -39.50
N ASP A 71 -5.81 -1.56 -39.17
CA ASP A 71 -6.64 -0.82 -40.12
C ASP A 71 -5.83 0.09 -41.04
N THR A 72 -6.46 0.56 -42.10
CA THR A 72 -5.86 1.49 -43.07
C THR A 72 -6.74 2.75 -43.15
N PRO A 73 -6.23 3.95 -42.78
CA PRO A 73 -4.87 4.25 -42.30
C PRO A 73 -4.53 3.56 -40.97
N ARG A 74 -3.24 3.22 -40.79
CA ARG A 74 -2.74 2.60 -39.55
C ARG A 74 -2.75 3.65 -38.45
N ARG A 75 -3.47 3.37 -37.37
CA ARG A 75 -3.56 4.23 -36.19
C ARG A 75 -2.47 3.85 -35.19
N TYR A 76 -1.64 4.81 -34.82
CA TYR A 76 -0.63 4.67 -33.78
C TYR A 76 -1.08 5.42 -32.54
N ARG A 77 -0.91 4.82 -31.37
CA ARG A 77 -0.96 5.51 -30.08
C ARG A 77 0.48 5.66 -29.60
N VAL A 78 0.92 6.89 -29.36
CA VAL A 78 2.31 7.22 -29.00
C VAL A 78 2.32 7.93 -27.65
N ALA A 79 3.07 7.41 -26.69
CA ALA A 79 3.31 8.04 -25.40
C ALA A 79 4.58 8.90 -25.46
N VAL A 80 4.53 10.08 -24.84
CA VAL A 80 5.67 10.98 -24.64
C VAL A 80 5.79 11.27 -23.16
N ASP A 81 6.97 10.98 -22.59
CA ASP A 81 7.29 11.24 -21.20
C ASP A 81 7.91 12.63 -21.08
N LEU A 82 7.19 13.56 -20.44
CA LEU A 82 7.67 14.92 -20.21
C LEU A 82 8.55 14.94 -18.96
N PRO A 83 9.70 15.63 -18.97
CA PRO A 83 10.47 15.86 -17.75
C PRO A 83 9.67 16.72 -16.76
N ARG A 84 9.97 16.56 -15.46
CA ARG A 84 9.24 17.12 -14.30
C ARG A 84 8.97 18.62 -14.32
N ASP A 85 9.71 19.40 -15.10
CA ASP A 85 9.57 20.86 -15.24
C ASP A 85 8.87 21.30 -16.54
N TYR A 86 8.45 20.36 -17.39
CA TYR A 86 7.90 20.64 -18.71
C TYR A 86 6.43 20.25 -18.80
N CYS A 87 5.58 21.25 -19.08
CA CYS A 87 4.15 21.07 -19.29
C CYS A 87 3.76 21.04 -20.78
N ALA A 88 4.71 20.88 -21.71
CA ALA A 88 4.40 20.86 -23.14
C ALA A 88 5.42 20.05 -23.94
N CYS A 89 4.92 19.29 -24.92
CA CYS A 89 5.74 18.65 -25.95
C CYS A 89 5.17 18.83 -27.35
N THR A 90 6.06 18.72 -28.31
CA THR A 90 5.71 18.56 -29.72
C THR A 90 6.13 17.16 -30.15
N LEU A 91 5.19 16.34 -30.62
CA LEU A 91 5.52 15.06 -31.23
C LEU A 91 6.07 15.30 -32.64
N HIS A 92 7.06 14.50 -33.01
CA HIS A 92 7.69 14.45 -34.31
C HIS A 92 7.65 13.01 -34.82
N ALA A 93 7.46 12.84 -36.13
CA ALA A 93 7.69 11.57 -36.80
C ALA A 93 8.73 11.76 -37.90
N GLN A 94 9.62 10.79 -38.05
CA GLN A 94 10.57 10.74 -39.15
C GLN A 94 10.22 9.56 -40.05
N SER A 95 10.02 9.85 -41.34
CA SER A 95 9.92 8.81 -42.36
C SER A 95 11.29 8.19 -42.65
N ARG A 96 11.31 6.99 -43.22
CA ARG A 96 12.54 6.33 -43.65
C ARG A 96 13.31 7.09 -44.75
N THR A 97 12.66 8.06 -45.43
CA THR A 97 13.29 8.98 -46.39
C THR A 97 13.93 10.21 -45.73
N ASN A 98 14.14 10.16 -44.40
CA ASN A 98 14.66 11.27 -43.58
C ASN A 98 13.81 12.54 -43.65
N ARG A 99 12.51 12.41 -43.96
CA ARG A 99 11.58 13.53 -43.94
C ARG A 99 10.95 13.64 -42.56
N TRP A 100 11.04 14.84 -42.00
CA TRP A 100 10.55 15.14 -40.66
C TRP A 100 9.15 15.76 -40.72
N TYR A 101 8.28 15.27 -39.85
CA TYR A 101 6.93 15.78 -39.62
C TYR A 101 6.86 16.23 -38.17
N SER A 102 6.44 17.48 -37.93
CA SER A 102 6.22 18.00 -36.58
C SER A 102 4.72 18.20 -36.40
N PHE A 103 4.15 17.61 -35.36
CA PHE A 103 2.72 17.64 -35.09
C PHE A 103 2.36 18.79 -34.16
N LYS A 104 1.04 18.99 -33.94
CA LYS A 104 0.55 20.04 -33.05
C LYS A 104 1.08 19.81 -31.64
N SER A 105 1.63 20.87 -31.04
CA SER A 105 2.12 20.87 -29.67
C SER A 105 0.98 20.55 -28.70
N CYS A 106 1.18 19.60 -27.80
CA CYS A 106 0.31 19.40 -26.65
C CYS A 106 0.84 20.24 -25.48
N ARG A 107 -0.05 20.93 -24.78
CA ARG A 107 0.25 21.61 -23.52
C ARG A 107 -0.62 20.99 -22.45
N VAL A 108 0.03 20.42 -21.44
CA VAL A 108 -0.58 20.04 -20.17
C VAL A 108 -0.93 21.33 -19.44
N ASP A 109 -2.17 21.44 -19.00
CA ASP A 109 -2.68 22.58 -18.23
C ASP A 109 -1.80 22.81 -16.97
N GLU A 110 -1.37 24.05 -16.70
CA GLU A 110 -0.38 24.35 -15.65
C GLU A 110 -0.91 24.07 -14.22
N PRO A 111 -2.15 24.44 -13.88
CA PRO A 111 -2.87 23.90 -12.72
C PRO A 111 -2.82 22.37 -12.65
N LEU A 112 -3.16 21.67 -13.74
CA LEU A 112 -3.11 20.20 -13.78
C LEU A 112 -1.70 19.67 -13.50
N PHE A 113 -0.68 20.31 -14.07
CA PHE A 113 0.74 19.98 -13.90
C PHE A 113 1.24 20.14 -12.45
N ARG A 114 0.94 21.28 -11.80
CA ARG A 114 1.25 21.49 -10.37
C ARG A 114 0.48 20.52 -9.48
N THR A 115 -0.75 20.17 -9.88
CA THR A 115 -1.55 19.13 -9.21
C THR A 115 -0.94 17.74 -9.40
N LEU A 116 -0.28 17.45 -10.52
CA LEU A 116 0.31 16.13 -10.81
C LEU A 116 1.59 15.85 -10.03
N ALA A 117 2.47 16.84 -9.86
CA ALA A 117 3.65 16.69 -8.98
C ALA A 117 3.25 16.61 -7.49
N ALA A 118 2.18 17.32 -7.11
CA ALA A 118 1.56 17.18 -5.79
C ALA A 118 0.84 15.83 -5.61
N ARG A 119 0.36 15.19 -6.69
CA ARG A 119 -0.31 13.88 -6.70
C ARG A 119 0.64 12.67 -6.70
N THR A 120 1.95 12.89 -6.83
CA THR A 120 2.96 11.81 -6.73
C THR A 120 3.85 11.93 -5.49
N THR A 121 3.72 13.02 -4.72
CA THR A 121 4.37 13.14 -3.41
C THR A 121 3.45 12.53 -2.38
N ASP A 122 3.84 11.38 -1.83
CA ASP A 122 3.07 10.69 -0.81
C ASP A 122 3.07 11.45 0.54
N ALA A 123 2.15 11.07 1.44
CA ALA A 123 1.96 11.78 2.70
C ALA A 123 3.16 11.75 3.66
N ILE A 124 4.10 10.79 3.54
CA ILE A 124 5.31 10.75 4.38
C ILE A 124 6.24 11.90 4.00
N SER A 125 6.32 12.17 2.70
CA SER A 125 7.25 13.16 2.13
C SER A 125 6.62 14.54 1.94
N ASP A 126 5.37 14.73 2.35
CA ASP A 126 4.64 15.98 2.13
C ASP A 126 5.11 17.10 3.09
N GLU A 127 5.75 18.12 2.52
CA GLU A 127 6.21 19.29 3.27
C GLU A 127 5.06 20.12 3.87
N GLY A 128 3.83 19.97 3.38
CA GLY A 128 2.62 20.59 3.91
C GLY A 128 2.00 19.83 5.09
N TYR A 129 2.50 18.64 5.42
CA TYR A 129 1.89 17.79 6.46
C TYR A 129 1.73 18.50 7.81
N HIS A 130 2.73 19.26 8.29
CA HIS A 130 2.64 19.90 9.59
C HIS A 130 1.43 20.85 9.70
N ALA A 131 1.25 21.71 8.70
CA ALA A 131 0.11 22.62 8.64
C ALA A 131 -1.22 21.89 8.43
N TRP A 132 -1.20 20.80 7.66
CA TRP A 132 -2.35 19.91 7.54
C TRP A 132 -2.72 19.31 8.89
N PHE A 133 -1.77 18.75 9.64
CA PHE A 133 -2.00 18.10 10.92
C PHE A 133 -2.58 19.09 11.93
N GLU A 134 -1.96 20.26 12.11
CA GLU A 134 -2.46 21.31 13.02
C GLU A 134 -3.91 21.72 12.71
N LYS A 135 -4.31 21.73 11.43
CA LYS A 135 -5.69 22.04 11.02
C LYS A 135 -6.68 20.90 11.31
N HIS A 136 -6.24 19.65 11.25
CA HIS A 136 -7.09 18.47 11.41
C HIS A 136 -7.02 17.84 12.81
N ARG A 137 -6.12 18.35 13.66
CA ARG A 137 -5.99 17.98 15.06
C ARG A 137 -7.24 18.40 15.84
N THR A 138 -7.65 17.58 16.81
CA THR A 138 -8.81 17.84 17.66
C THR A 138 -8.68 19.18 18.34
N ASN A 139 -9.67 20.05 18.15
CA ASN A 139 -9.57 21.41 18.63
C ASN A 139 -9.94 21.52 20.13
N ARG A 140 -9.62 22.66 20.74
CA ARG A 140 -9.83 22.86 22.19
C ARG A 140 -11.29 22.73 22.63
N GLN A 141 -12.26 23.08 21.77
CA GLN A 141 -13.69 22.95 22.10
C GLN A 141 -14.10 21.48 22.12
N GLU A 142 -13.63 20.70 21.15
CA GLU A 142 -13.86 19.25 21.10
C GLU A 142 -13.20 18.53 22.28
N LEU A 143 -11.96 18.87 22.62
CA LEU A 143 -11.28 18.31 23.80
C LEU A 143 -12.04 18.61 25.08
N PHE A 144 -12.49 19.87 25.26
CA PHE A 144 -13.31 20.25 26.40
C PHE A 144 -14.65 19.52 26.43
N TYR A 145 -15.29 19.33 25.28
CA TYR A 145 -16.52 18.55 25.17
C TYR A 145 -16.31 17.11 25.63
N GLN A 146 -15.26 16.45 25.15
CA GLN A 146 -14.90 15.08 25.56
C GLN A 146 -14.63 14.96 27.06
N GLN A 147 -13.93 15.94 27.66
CA GLN A 147 -13.64 15.96 29.10
C GLN A 147 -14.89 16.18 29.97
N THR A 148 -15.86 16.95 29.48
CA THR A 148 -17.05 17.35 30.26
C THR A 148 -18.23 16.40 30.10
N HIS A 149 -18.32 15.68 28.99
CA HIS A 149 -19.32 14.63 28.77
C HIS A 149 -18.72 13.30 29.22
N VAL A 150 -18.77 13.08 30.53
CA VAL A 150 -18.19 11.91 31.19
C VAL A 150 -18.91 10.65 30.70
N GLY A 151 -18.19 9.79 29.98
CA GLY A 151 -18.66 8.50 29.53
C GLY A 151 -18.82 8.42 28.02
N ILE A 152 -18.42 7.27 27.46
CA ILE A 152 -18.74 6.90 26.09
C ILE A 152 -19.86 5.89 26.19
N ASP A 153 -21.01 6.18 25.58
CA ASP A 153 -22.14 5.24 25.58
C ASP A 153 -21.68 3.89 25.04
N GLY A 154 -21.74 2.85 25.89
CA GLY A 154 -21.29 1.51 25.54
C GLY A 154 -19.82 1.18 25.90
N PHE A 155 -19.08 2.08 26.56
CA PHE A 155 -17.73 1.81 27.05
C PHE A 155 -17.34 2.64 28.30
N ASP A 156 -17.09 1.95 29.41
CA ASP A 156 -16.56 2.52 30.67
C ASP A 156 -15.50 1.58 31.28
N SER A 157 -14.73 0.91 30.42
CA SER A 157 -13.70 -0.02 30.84
C SER A 157 -12.43 0.72 31.23
N LEU A 158 -11.75 0.23 32.27
CA LEU A 158 -10.45 0.75 32.67
C LEU A 158 -9.39 0.45 31.59
N ILE A 159 -8.66 1.47 31.16
CA ILE A 159 -7.49 1.32 30.28
C ILE A 159 -6.21 1.42 31.12
N SER A 160 -5.39 0.36 31.11
CA SER A 160 -4.05 0.40 31.70
C SER A 160 -3.02 0.81 30.65
N VAL A 161 -2.37 1.96 30.84
CA VAL A 161 -1.26 2.38 29.97
C VAL A 161 0.06 1.96 30.63
N ILE A 162 0.87 1.18 29.91
CA ILE A 162 2.13 0.63 30.40
C ILE A 162 3.30 1.36 29.74
N VAL A 163 4.20 1.89 30.56
CA VAL A 163 5.39 2.62 30.11
C VAL A 163 6.64 2.05 30.79
N PRO A 164 7.40 1.15 30.14
CA PRO A 164 8.70 0.72 30.61
C PRO A 164 9.71 1.87 30.52
N VAL A 165 10.45 2.13 31.60
CA VAL A 165 11.38 3.26 31.72
C VAL A 165 12.79 2.76 32.05
N PHE A 166 13.78 3.18 31.27
CA PHE A 166 15.19 2.93 31.56
C PHE A 166 16.05 4.16 31.27
N ARG A 167 16.47 4.87 32.33
CA ARG A 167 17.37 6.04 32.26
C ARG A 167 16.91 7.10 31.24
N THR A 168 15.60 7.29 31.15
CA THR A 168 14.98 8.24 30.22
C THR A 168 15.27 9.68 30.65
N PRO A 169 15.65 10.57 29.72
CA PRO A 169 15.85 11.98 30.04
C PRO A 169 14.63 12.62 30.67
N GLU A 170 14.84 13.43 31.71
CA GLU A 170 13.77 13.99 32.56
C GLU A 170 12.64 14.65 31.74
N ARG A 171 13.02 15.48 30.75
CA ARG A 171 12.06 16.22 29.90
C ARG A 171 11.18 15.33 29.03
N TYR A 172 11.70 14.18 28.59
CA TYR A 172 10.95 13.26 27.72
C TYR A 172 9.95 12.47 28.56
N LEU A 173 10.40 11.92 29.69
CA LEU A 173 9.53 11.18 30.59
C LEU A 173 8.41 12.05 31.17
N LYS A 174 8.70 13.31 31.54
CA LYS A 174 7.66 14.26 31.97
C LYS A 174 6.57 14.45 30.90
N ARG A 175 6.97 14.62 29.63
CA ARG A 175 6.01 14.81 28.54
C ARG A 175 5.20 13.54 28.25
N ALA A 176 5.84 12.36 28.28
CA ALA A 176 5.16 11.09 28.11
C ALA A 176 4.08 10.90 29.19
N ILE A 177 4.45 11.03 30.48
CA ILE A 177 3.52 10.91 31.61
C ILE A 177 2.38 11.94 31.50
N ALA A 178 2.70 13.21 31.26
CA ALA A 178 1.70 14.26 31.12
C ALA A 178 0.70 13.95 29.99
N SER A 179 1.19 13.54 28.81
CA SER A 179 0.32 13.21 27.66
C SER A 179 -0.68 12.10 27.95
N ILE A 180 -0.35 11.17 28.86
CA ILE A 180 -1.23 10.06 29.25
C ILE A 180 -2.20 10.48 30.35
N LEU A 181 -1.75 11.23 31.36
CA LEU A 181 -2.62 11.66 32.46
C LEU A 181 -3.62 12.74 32.03
N GLU A 182 -3.29 13.53 31.01
CA GLU A 182 -4.13 14.60 30.46
C GLU A 182 -5.15 14.13 29.40
N GLN A 183 -5.23 12.81 29.16
CA GLN A 183 -6.17 12.23 28.20
C GLN A 183 -7.62 12.62 28.51
N THR A 184 -8.41 12.88 27.46
CA THR A 184 -9.83 13.23 27.61
C THR A 184 -10.69 12.05 28.08
N TYR A 185 -10.24 10.81 27.84
CA TYR A 185 -10.80 9.61 28.47
C TYR A 185 -10.17 9.40 29.85
N SER A 186 -10.96 9.54 30.92
CA SER A 186 -10.43 9.65 32.28
C SER A 186 -10.31 8.32 33.05
N ASN A 187 -11.03 7.27 32.63
CA ASN A 187 -11.02 5.95 33.27
C ASN A 187 -9.77 5.14 32.86
N LEU A 188 -8.62 5.61 33.31
CA LEU A 188 -7.31 5.01 33.04
C LEU A 188 -6.49 4.82 34.30
N GLU A 189 -5.52 3.91 34.24
CA GLU A 189 -4.35 3.90 35.12
C GLU A 189 -3.07 3.96 34.28
N LEU A 190 -2.04 4.62 34.79
CA LEU A 190 -0.72 4.68 34.17
C LEU A 190 0.27 3.88 35.03
N ILE A 191 0.89 2.88 34.44
CA ILE A 191 1.86 2.00 35.09
C ILE A 191 3.24 2.30 34.52
N VAL A 192 4.05 3.04 35.30
CA VAL A 192 5.46 3.29 35.00
C VAL A 192 6.28 2.15 35.56
N VAL A 193 6.87 1.34 34.67
CA VAL A 193 7.78 0.25 35.04
C VAL A 193 9.21 0.77 35.06
N ASN A 194 9.68 1.23 36.21
CA ASN A 194 10.99 1.84 36.35
C ASN A 194 12.09 0.79 36.53
N ALA A 195 12.86 0.55 35.46
CA ALA A 195 14.03 -0.33 35.44
C ALA A 195 15.35 0.44 35.66
N SER A 196 15.32 1.74 35.99
CA SER A 196 16.50 2.60 35.99
C SER A 196 17.43 2.41 37.19
N GLY A 197 16.95 1.76 38.25
CA GLY A 197 17.61 1.78 39.56
C GLY A 197 17.61 3.21 40.14
N THR A 198 18.68 3.58 40.85
CA THR A 198 18.90 4.97 41.27
C THR A 198 19.22 5.84 40.06
N CYS A 199 18.33 6.79 39.72
CA CYS A 199 18.49 7.64 38.55
C CYS A 199 17.79 8.99 38.75
N ASP A 200 18.57 10.00 39.14
CA ASP A 200 18.03 11.31 39.53
C ASP A 200 17.12 11.95 38.48
N GLU A 201 17.39 11.77 37.18
CA GLU A 201 16.54 12.31 36.11
C GLU A 201 15.14 11.67 36.10
N VAL A 202 15.07 10.35 36.29
CA VAL A 202 13.80 9.61 36.33
C VAL A 202 13.06 9.92 37.62
N ASP A 203 13.77 9.97 38.75
CA ASP A 203 13.20 10.30 40.05
C ASP A 203 12.63 11.74 40.07
N ARG A 204 13.35 12.72 39.48
CA ARG A 204 12.85 14.09 39.29
C ARG A 204 11.68 14.19 38.31
N ALA A 205 11.65 13.35 37.27
CA ALA A 205 10.53 13.32 36.34
C ALA A 205 9.25 12.78 36.99
N ILE A 206 9.37 11.69 37.74
CA ILE A 206 8.23 11.04 38.38
C ILE A 206 7.68 11.88 39.54
N SER A 207 8.56 12.48 40.36
CA SER A 207 8.16 13.26 41.54
C SER A 207 7.40 14.57 41.23
N THR A 208 7.30 15.00 39.96
CA THR A 208 6.46 16.14 39.59
C THR A 208 4.98 15.82 39.50
N PHE A 209 4.58 14.55 39.57
CA PHE A 209 3.19 14.12 39.42
C PHE A 209 2.63 13.61 40.74
N ASP A 210 1.50 14.20 41.16
CA ASP A 210 0.67 13.73 42.28
C ASP A 210 -0.73 13.38 41.73
N ASP A 211 -0.79 12.28 40.98
CA ASP A 211 -2.03 11.78 40.36
C ASP A 211 -2.30 10.35 40.86
N PRO A 212 -3.49 10.07 41.43
CA PRO A 212 -3.81 8.74 41.98
C PRO A 212 -3.87 7.64 40.91
N ARG A 213 -3.95 7.99 39.62
CA ARG A 213 -3.92 7.05 38.49
C ARG A 213 -2.49 6.64 38.13
N LEU A 214 -1.47 7.39 38.55
CA LEU A 214 -0.06 7.07 38.31
C LEU A 214 0.43 6.04 39.34
N ARG A 215 0.90 4.90 38.84
CA ARG A 215 1.47 3.82 39.65
C ARG A 215 2.87 3.49 39.16
N ILE A 216 3.85 3.58 40.05
CA ILE A 216 5.25 3.30 39.74
C ILE A 216 5.60 1.94 40.32
N ILE A 217 6.14 1.05 39.50
CA ILE A 217 6.74 -0.21 39.96
C ILE A 217 8.23 -0.19 39.65
N ALA A 218 9.05 -0.46 40.66
CA ALA A 218 10.49 -0.58 40.50
C ALA A 218 10.85 -2.03 40.16
N VAL A 219 11.63 -2.24 39.11
CA VAL A 219 12.07 -3.57 38.67
C VAL A 219 13.58 -3.58 38.45
N GLN A 220 14.18 -4.76 38.49
CA GLN A 220 15.55 -4.93 38.03
C GLN A 220 15.57 -4.84 36.50
N ASN A 221 16.49 -4.06 35.93
CA ASN A 221 16.63 -4.01 34.47
C ASN A 221 17.04 -5.37 33.90
N ARG A 222 16.14 -6.00 33.13
CA ARG A 222 16.42 -7.23 32.40
C ARG A 222 16.41 -6.95 30.89
N SER A 223 15.24 -7.02 30.27
CA SER A 223 15.01 -6.73 28.86
C SER A 223 13.73 -5.90 28.69
N ILE A 224 13.54 -5.29 27.52
CA ILE A 224 12.31 -4.54 27.22
C ILE A 224 11.07 -5.42 27.41
N PRO A 225 10.95 -6.61 26.77
CA PRO A 225 9.80 -7.50 26.98
C PRO A 225 9.59 -7.88 28.45
N GLU A 226 10.64 -8.22 29.20
CA GLU A 226 10.48 -8.59 30.61
C GLU A 226 9.97 -7.44 31.46
N ASN A 227 10.49 -6.22 31.24
CA ASN A 227 10.01 -5.02 31.94
C ASN A 227 8.54 -4.74 31.56
N THR A 228 8.17 -4.82 30.28
CA THR A 228 6.78 -4.69 29.82
C THR A 228 5.87 -5.73 30.48
N ASN A 229 6.33 -6.97 30.61
CA ASN A 229 5.57 -8.06 31.23
C ASN A 229 5.29 -7.82 32.72
N GLU A 230 6.22 -7.20 33.46
CA GLU A 230 5.94 -6.80 34.85
C GLU A 230 4.79 -5.80 34.91
N GLY A 231 4.74 -4.85 33.97
CA GLY A 231 3.62 -3.92 33.81
C GLY A 231 2.30 -4.64 33.51
N ILE A 232 2.31 -5.57 32.55
CA ILE A 232 1.13 -6.36 32.15
C ILE A 232 0.55 -7.14 33.33
N ARG A 233 1.41 -7.76 34.15
CA ARG A 233 0.97 -8.59 35.29
C ARG A 233 0.26 -7.80 36.37
N VAL A 234 0.64 -6.54 36.58
CA VAL A 234 0.02 -5.71 37.62
C VAL A 234 -1.13 -4.85 37.09
N ALA A 235 -1.29 -4.75 35.76
CA ALA A 235 -2.36 -4.01 35.11
C ALA A 235 -3.75 -4.57 35.47
N ARG A 236 -4.68 -3.67 35.75
CA ARG A 236 -6.06 -3.96 36.19
C ARG A 236 -7.10 -3.69 35.10
N GLY A 237 -6.70 -3.02 34.03
CA GLY A 237 -7.58 -2.63 32.94
C GLY A 237 -8.09 -3.81 32.12
N ASP A 238 -9.27 -3.63 31.56
CA ASP A 238 -9.86 -4.53 30.57
C ASP A 238 -9.17 -4.37 29.21
N TYR A 239 -8.49 -3.24 29.00
CA TYR A 239 -7.64 -2.94 27.86
C TYR A 239 -6.28 -2.45 28.33
N LEU A 240 -5.23 -2.84 27.62
CA LEU A 240 -3.86 -2.48 27.91
C LEU A 240 -3.28 -1.75 26.69
N ALA A 241 -2.73 -0.56 26.90
CA ALA A 241 -2.04 0.22 25.87
C ALA A 241 -0.56 0.37 26.21
N PHE A 242 0.28 0.43 25.18
CA PHE A 242 1.74 0.53 25.31
C PHE A 242 2.23 1.84 24.71
N VAL A 243 3.01 2.60 25.48
CA VAL A 243 3.61 3.88 25.06
C VAL A 243 5.08 3.89 25.46
N ASP A 244 5.96 4.29 24.53
CA ASP A 244 7.38 4.39 24.82
C ASP A 244 7.68 5.60 25.73
N HIS A 245 8.65 5.42 26.62
CA HIS A 245 8.95 6.38 27.68
C HIS A 245 9.41 7.76 27.21
N ASP A 246 9.86 7.86 25.95
CA ASP A 246 10.36 9.07 25.31
C ASP A 246 9.41 9.64 24.25
N ASP A 247 8.27 9.00 24.01
CA ASP A 247 7.25 9.46 23.07
C ASP A 247 6.05 10.08 23.78
N PHE A 248 5.03 10.48 23.02
CA PHE A 248 3.80 11.07 23.57
C PHE A 248 2.63 10.85 22.62
N ILE A 249 1.43 10.89 23.18
CA ILE A 249 0.18 10.64 22.47
C ILE A 249 -0.69 11.90 22.39
N GLU A 250 -1.58 11.94 21.40
CA GLU A 250 -2.56 13.03 21.27
C GLU A 250 -3.56 13.05 22.43
N PRO A 251 -4.05 14.23 22.89
CA PRO A 251 -4.91 14.33 24.07
C PRO A 251 -6.22 13.54 24.01
N ASP A 252 -6.71 13.21 22.81
CA ASP A 252 -7.93 12.42 22.59
C ASP A 252 -7.67 10.98 22.11
N ALA A 253 -6.42 10.52 22.15
CA ALA A 253 -6.06 9.18 21.67
C ALA A 253 -6.88 8.07 22.35
N LEU A 254 -6.89 8.03 23.69
CA LEU A 254 -7.66 7.02 24.43
C LEU A 254 -9.16 7.15 24.23
N TYR A 255 -9.67 8.38 24.08
CA TYR A 255 -11.09 8.62 23.77
C TYR A 255 -11.48 8.04 22.41
N ARG A 256 -10.64 8.23 21.38
CA ARG A 256 -10.89 7.67 20.04
C ARG A 256 -10.86 6.14 20.06
N TYR A 257 -9.92 5.52 20.77
CA TYR A 257 -9.87 4.07 20.93
C TYR A 257 -11.13 3.55 21.65
N ALA A 258 -11.50 4.18 22.77
CA ALA A 258 -12.69 3.83 23.53
C ALA A 258 -13.98 3.96 22.69
N LYS A 259 -14.09 4.98 21.83
CA LYS A 259 -15.22 5.13 20.89
C LYS A 259 -15.28 3.99 19.87
N VAL A 260 -14.15 3.56 19.34
CA VAL A 260 -14.10 2.41 18.42
C VAL A 260 -14.51 1.13 19.15
N ILE A 261 -14.05 0.92 20.38
CA ILE A 261 -14.42 -0.27 21.16
C ILE A 261 -15.93 -0.25 21.51
N ALA A 262 -16.49 0.90 21.86
CA ALA A 262 -17.93 1.04 22.10
C ALA A 262 -18.77 0.62 20.89
N GLN A 263 -18.30 0.95 19.68
CA GLN A 263 -18.93 0.57 18.41
C GLN A 263 -18.64 -0.88 18.01
N HIS A 264 -17.49 -1.42 18.45
CA HIS A 264 -17.00 -2.75 18.14
C HIS A 264 -16.57 -3.49 19.42
N PRO A 265 -17.50 -3.97 20.27
CA PRO A 265 -17.16 -4.57 21.57
C PRO A 265 -16.37 -5.88 21.52
N LYS A 266 -16.15 -6.43 20.32
CA LYS A 266 -15.29 -7.59 20.06
C LYS A 266 -13.88 -7.19 19.64
N CYS A 267 -13.59 -5.89 19.53
CA CYS A 267 -12.27 -5.41 19.16
C CYS A 267 -11.26 -5.74 20.25
N ASP A 268 -10.26 -6.53 19.87
CA ASP A 268 -9.26 -7.10 20.78
C ASP A 268 -7.85 -6.57 20.52
N LEU A 269 -7.61 -5.97 19.35
CA LEU A 269 -6.36 -5.33 18.98
C LEU A 269 -6.65 -4.04 18.22
N LEU A 270 -6.10 -2.93 18.69
CA LEU A 270 -6.20 -1.62 18.08
C LEU A 270 -4.82 -1.02 17.85
N PHE A 271 -4.70 -0.30 16.75
CA PHE A 271 -3.52 0.52 16.39
C PHE A 271 -3.99 1.78 15.68
N CYS A 272 -3.13 2.78 15.54
CA CYS A 272 -3.45 4.07 14.91
C CYS A 272 -2.29 4.59 14.07
N ASP A 273 -2.56 5.65 13.31
CA ASP A 273 -1.55 6.38 12.54
C ASP A 273 -0.56 7.08 13.48
N GLU A 274 0.63 7.37 12.94
CA GLU A 274 1.73 7.98 13.67
C GLU A 274 2.50 8.95 12.79
N ASP A 275 3.29 9.82 13.41
CA ASP A 275 4.27 10.66 12.71
C ASP A 275 5.59 10.76 13.50
N LEU A 276 6.49 11.59 12.99
CA LEU A 276 7.75 11.96 13.62
C LEU A 276 7.66 13.38 14.20
N TRP A 277 8.31 13.58 15.35
CA TRP A 277 8.45 14.88 15.99
C TRP A 277 9.90 15.17 16.38
N ASP A 278 10.45 16.31 15.95
CA ASP A 278 11.88 16.65 16.14
C ASP A 278 12.18 17.63 17.29
N GLY A 279 11.18 18.28 17.87
CA GLY A 279 11.41 19.44 18.73
C GLY A 279 10.44 20.58 18.48
N ASP A 280 10.09 20.74 17.21
CA ASP A 280 9.44 21.93 16.66
C ASP A 280 8.31 21.53 15.73
N ARG A 281 8.56 20.54 14.85
CA ARG A 281 7.66 20.20 13.75
C ARG A 281 7.26 18.72 13.76
N TYR A 282 6.05 18.48 13.23
CA TYR A 282 5.53 17.16 12.84
C TYR A 282 5.84 16.86 11.35
N PHE A 283 6.30 15.65 11.05
CA PHE A 283 6.67 15.20 9.70
C PHE A 283 6.61 13.68 9.55
N GLY A 284 6.76 13.15 8.32
CA GLY A 284 6.84 11.70 8.11
C GLY A 284 5.55 10.96 8.44
N ALA A 285 4.39 11.50 8.04
CA ALA A 285 3.08 10.99 8.40
C ALA A 285 2.80 9.58 7.85
N ARG A 286 2.63 8.62 8.76
CA ARG A 286 2.32 7.23 8.44
C ARG A 286 0.84 6.95 8.70
N PHE A 287 0.03 7.29 7.71
CA PHE A 287 -1.36 6.87 7.60
C PHE A 287 -1.40 5.39 7.22
N LYS A 288 -1.46 4.55 8.25
CA LYS A 288 -1.45 3.10 8.14
C LYS A 288 -2.72 2.61 7.43
N PRO A 289 -2.63 1.51 6.67
CA PRO A 289 -3.81 0.86 6.12
C PRO A 289 -4.65 0.22 7.23
N GLY A 290 -5.82 -0.29 6.86
CA GLY A 290 -6.58 -1.22 7.71
C GLY A 290 -5.79 -2.50 8.07
N TRP A 291 -6.45 -3.43 8.76
CA TRP A 291 -5.84 -4.72 9.08
C TRP A 291 -5.44 -5.49 7.80
N ASN A 292 -4.16 -5.80 7.69
CA ASN A 292 -3.50 -6.38 6.52
C ASN A 292 -2.46 -7.40 7.03
N PRO A 293 -2.91 -8.59 7.42
CA PRO A 293 -2.06 -9.61 8.04
C PRO A 293 -0.87 -10.01 7.15
N ASP A 294 -1.02 -9.96 5.82
CA ASP A 294 0.10 -10.25 4.93
C ASP A 294 1.16 -9.15 4.92
N PHE A 295 0.75 -7.88 5.05
CA PHE A 295 1.66 -6.76 5.22
C PHE A 295 2.32 -6.78 6.60
N LEU A 296 1.58 -7.21 7.64
CA LEU A 296 2.14 -7.41 8.97
C LEU A 296 3.29 -8.43 8.95
N LEU A 297 3.28 -9.43 8.09
CA LEU A 297 4.38 -10.41 7.94
C LEU A 297 5.59 -9.87 7.16
N THR A 298 5.53 -8.63 6.66
CA THR A 298 6.65 -7.97 5.96
C THR A 298 7.28 -6.86 6.79
N GLN A 299 6.51 -6.22 7.67
CA GLN A 299 6.98 -5.24 8.64
C GLN A 299 5.95 -5.04 9.75
N ASN A 300 6.39 -4.63 10.93
CA ASN A 300 5.52 -4.32 12.05
C ASN A 300 4.81 -2.95 11.87
N TYR A 301 3.90 -2.85 10.90
CA TYR A 301 3.22 -1.58 10.61
C TYR A 301 2.15 -1.22 11.67
N ALA A 302 1.65 -2.20 12.43
CA ALA A 302 0.69 -2.02 13.52
C ALA A 302 1.40 -1.81 14.88
N CYS A 303 2.53 -1.11 14.87
CA CYS A 303 3.30 -0.72 16.05
C CYS A 303 2.83 0.63 16.60
N HIS A 304 3.37 0.99 17.77
CA HIS A 304 3.16 2.23 18.53
C HIS A 304 1.70 2.56 18.85
N MET A 305 1.42 2.90 20.10
CA MET A 305 0.05 3.02 20.62
C MET A 305 -0.77 1.72 20.42
N LEU A 306 -0.10 0.56 20.43
CA LEU A 306 -0.78 -0.73 20.40
C LEU A 306 -1.67 -0.85 21.64
N MET A 307 -2.95 -1.17 21.44
CA MET A 307 -3.88 -1.48 22.52
C MET A 307 -4.45 -2.87 22.31
N VAL A 308 -4.45 -3.68 23.36
CA VAL A 308 -4.97 -5.05 23.33
C VAL A 308 -6.00 -5.25 24.44
N SER A 309 -7.04 -6.04 24.18
CA SER A 309 -7.98 -6.43 25.22
C SER A 309 -7.33 -7.44 26.17
N ARG A 310 -7.70 -7.39 27.44
CA ARG A 310 -7.34 -8.42 28.42
C ARG A 310 -7.85 -9.79 27.99
N TRP A 311 -9.01 -9.84 27.34
CA TRP A 311 -9.57 -11.09 26.80
C TRP A 311 -8.59 -11.79 25.85
N ALA A 312 -8.00 -11.08 24.90
CA ALA A 312 -7.05 -11.68 23.97
C ALA A 312 -5.67 -11.89 24.62
N LEU A 313 -5.23 -10.94 25.46
CA LEU A 313 -3.93 -11.02 26.13
C LEU A 313 -3.82 -12.23 27.06
N ASP A 314 -4.88 -12.58 27.79
CA ASP A 314 -4.92 -13.74 28.69
C ASP A 314 -4.91 -15.10 27.94
N ARG A 315 -5.01 -15.09 26.60
CA ARG A 315 -5.01 -16.27 25.74
C ARG A 315 -3.68 -16.52 25.02
N VAL A 316 -2.71 -15.63 25.22
CA VAL A 316 -1.40 -15.73 24.58
C VAL A 316 -0.28 -15.71 25.62
N GLU A 317 0.86 -16.26 25.24
CA GLU A 317 2.06 -16.16 26.07
C GLU A 317 2.70 -14.78 25.93
N LEU A 318 3.06 -14.17 27.06
CA LEU A 318 3.77 -12.89 27.08
C LEU A 318 5.13 -12.99 26.39
N SER A 319 5.57 -11.89 25.79
CA SER A 319 6.80 -11.84 24.99
C SER A 319 8.03 -12.19 25.85
N PRO A 320 8.81 -13.23 25.50
CA PRO A 320 9.98 -13.64 26.26
C PRO A 320 11.18 -12.73 26.00
N ALA A 321 12.23 -12.83 26.84
CA ALA A 321 13.44 -12.01 26.74
C ALA A 321 14.13 -12.06 25.36
N ARG A 322 14.02 -13.18 24.64
CA ARG A 322 14.58 -13.33 23.28
C ARG A 322 13.91 -12.44 22.23
N MET A 323 12.75 -11.87 22.53
CA MET A 323 12.05 -10.90 21.68
C MET A 323 12.48 -9.45 21.94
N ASN A 324 13.60 -9.22 22.63
CA ASN A 324 14.07 -7.88 22.95
C ASN A 324 14.23 -7.05 21.66
N GLY A 325 13.55 -5.90 21.59
CA GLY A 325 13.54 -5.02 20.43
C GLY A 325 12.43 -5.31 19.40
N ALA A 326 11.73 -6.44 19.52
CA ALA A 326 10.56 -6.79 18.69
C ALA A 326 9.38 -7.31 19.53
N GLN A 327 9.35 -6.94 20.82
CA GLN A 327 8.36 -7.44 21.77
C GLN A 327 6.93 -7.03 21.43
N ASP A 328 6.76 -5.85 20.83
CA ASP A 328 5.51 -5.32 20.32
C ASP A 328 5.08 -6.11 19.07
N TYR A 329 6.02 -6.43 18.18
CA TYR A 329 5.73 -7.24 16.99
C TYR A 329 5.31 -8.67 17.35
N ASP A 330 6.02 -9.32 18.27
CA ASP A 330 5.66 -10.63 18.82
C ASP A 330 4.28 -10.61 19.47
N LEU A 331 3.98 -9.57 20.27
CA LEU A 331 2.69 -9.43 20.91
C LEU A 331 1.56 -9.19 19.89
N THR A 332 1.77 -8.30 18.91
CA THR A 332 0.80 -8.03 17.83
C THR A 332 0.49 -9.30 17.06
N LEU A 333 1.51 -10.08 16.66
CA LEU A 333 1.32 -11.35 15.97
C LEU A 333 0.51 -12.32 16.83
N LYS A 334 0.93 -12.59 18.08
CA LYS A 334 0.23 -13.52 18.98
C LYS A 334 -1.21 -13.11 19.25
N VAL A 335 -1.45 -11.84 19.58
CA VAL A 335 -2.81 -11.35 19.88
C VAL A 335 -3.68 -11.46 18.62
N SER A 336 -3.14 -11.18 17.44
CA SER A 336 -3.87 -11.32 16.19
C SER A 336 -4.29 -12.77 15.86
N GLU A 337 -3.59 -13.78 16.38
CA GLU A 337 -3.94 -15.20 16.21
C GLU A 337 -5.24 -15.58 16.95
N VAL A 338 -5.59 -14.84 18.02
CA VAL A 338 -6.76 -15.13 18.88
C VAL A 338 -7.81 -14.03 18.88
N ALA A 339 -7.49 -12.83 18.38
CA ALA A 339 -8.36 -11.67 18.34
C ALA A 339 -9.66 -11.98 17.58
N ARG A 340 -10.80 -11.59 18.15
CA ARG A 340 -12.09 -11.68 17.45
C ARG A 340 -12.20 -10.62 16.37
N GLU A 341 -11.58 -9.48 16.59
CA GLU A 341 -11.59 -8.35 15.66
C GLU A 341 -10.37 -7.46 15.90
N VAL A 342 -9.75 -7.03 14.80
CA VAL A 342 -8.63 -6.08 14.78
C VAL A 342 -9.07 -4.81 14.08
N ARG A 343 -8.84 -3.65 14.69
CA ARG A 343 -9.25 -2.35 14.12
C ARG A 343 -8.11 -1.36 14.06
N HIS A 344 -7.95 -0.76 12.90
CA HIS A 344 -7.24 0.49 12.76
C HIS A 344 -8.13 1.64 13.26
N VAL A 345 -7.58 2.54 14.08
CA VAL A 345 -8.20 3.79 14.53
C VAL A 345 -7.56 4.95 13.74
N PRO A 346 -8.22 5.46 12.69
CA PRO A 346 -7.62 6.50 11.85
C PRO A 346 -7.37 7.80 12.61
N GLY A 347 -6.22 8.39 12.36
CA GLY A 347 -5.74 9.62 12.98
C GLY A 347 -4.34 9.46 13.54
N ILE A 348 -3.56 10.52 13.41
CA ILE A 348 -2.22 10.62 14.01
C ILE A 348 -2.43 10.80 15.51
N LEU A 349 -2.25 9.72 16.28
CA LEU A 349 -2.49 9.71 17.73
C LEU A 349 -1.22 9.41 18.53
N TYR A 350 -0.12 9.11 17.84
CA TYR A 350 1.17 8.83 18.41
C TYR A 350 2.25 9.64 17.71
N HIS A 351 3.13 10.27 18.49
CA HIS A 351 4.23 11.08 18.00
C HIS A 351 5.56 10.48 18.39
N TRP A 352 6.24 9.93 17.40
CA TRP A 352 7.54 9.29 17.59
C TRP A 352 8.65 10.33 17.60
N ARG A 353 9.30 10.49 18.75
CA ARG A 353 10.33 11.49 18.97
C ARG A 353 11.63 11.10 18.28
N VAL A 354 12.19 12.06 17.53
CA VAL A 354 13.49 11.94 16.89
C VAL A 354 14.57 12.50 17.81
N HIS A 355 15.54 11.67 18.19
CA HIS A 355 16.74 12.06 18.96
C HIS A 355 17.86 11.02 18.78
N PRO A 356 19.13 11.31 19.14
CA PRO A 356 20.28 10.45 18.80
C PRO A 356 20.22 8.99 19.27
N ASN A 357 19.43 8.70 20.32
CA ASN A 357 19.24 7.36 20.87
C ASN A 357 17.93 6.69 20.39
N SER A 358 17.13 7.38 19.57
CA SER A 358 15.87 6.87 19.03
C SER A 358 16.13 5.99 17.82
N THR A 359 15.40 4.89 17.72
CA THR A 359 15.41 4.04 16.52
C THR A 359 14.86 4.79 15.29
N ALA A 360 14.11 5.90 15.49
CA ALA A 360 13.69 6.79 14.41
C ALA A 360 14.87 7.44 13.68
N THR A 361 16.00 7.65 14.39
CA THR A 361 17.20 8.30 13.85
C THR A 361 18.20 7.29 13.28
N ASN A 362 18.29 6.08 13.84
CA ASN A 362 19.24 5.07 13.37
C ASN A 362 18.73 3.64 13.60
N SER A 363 18.35 2.95 12.52
CA SER A 363 17.99 1.53 12.54
C SER A 363 19.13 0.61 12.98
N ASP A 364 20.38 1.01 12.75
CA ASP A 364 21.57 0.22 13.11
C ASP A 364 21.90 0.26 14.60
N SER A 365 21.17 1.06 15.39
CA SER A 365 21.38 1.18 16.84
C SER A 365 21.05 -0.10 17.60
N LYS A 366 20.25 -1.01 17.01
CA LYS A 366 19.75 -2.24 17.65
C LYS A 366 19.67 -3.41 16.64
N PRO A 367 20.80 -3.95 16.14
CA PRO A 367 20.79 -5.03 15.14
C PRO A 367 20.09 -6.31 15.66
N TYR A 368 20.07 -6.53 16.98
CA TYR A 368 19.35 -7.64 17.60
C TYR A 368 17.83 -7.57 17.40
N ALA A 369 17.25 -6.38 17.20
CA ALA A 369 15.81 -6.19 17.03
C ALA A 369 15.32 -6.73 15.67
N ASP A 370 16.16 -6.65 14.64
CA ASP A 370 15.86 -7.20 13.31
C ASP A 370 15.81 -8.74 13.35
N THR A 371 16.78 -9.36 14.03
CA THR A 371 16.77 -10.81 14.30
C THR A 371 15.58 -11.23 15.15
N ALA A 372 15.24 -10.45 16.18
CA ALA A 372 14.07 -10.73 17.02
C ALA A 372 12.75 -10.63 16.23
N GLY A 373 12.64 -9.69 15.29
CA GLY A 373 11.46 -9.56 14.44
C GLY A 373 11.31 -10.72 13.44
N MET A 374 12.41 -11.21 12.85
CA MET A 374 12.39 -12.47 12.10
C MET A 374 11.89 -13.63 12.95
N LEU A 375 12.44 -13.78 14.16
CA LEU A 375 12.06 -14.85 15.08
C LEU A 375 10.57 -14.76 15.47
N ALA A 376 10.04 -13.56 15.68
CA ALA A 376 8.62 -13.35 15.97
C ALA A 376 7.73 -13.89 14.83
N ILE A 377 8.11 -13.64 13.57
CA ILE A 377 7.41 -14.17 12.39
C ILE A 377 7.56 -15.70 12.31
N GLU A 378 8.77 -16.23 12.50
CA GLU A 378 9.01 -17.68 12.47
C GLU A 378 8.17 -18.42 13.52
N GLU A 379 8.11 -17.90 14.75
CA GLU A 379 7.30 -18.48 15.81
C GLU A 379 5.78 -18.32 15.51
N HIS A 380 5.35 -17.21 14.90
CA HIS A 380 3.98 -17.03 14.43
C HIS A 380 3.59 -18.08 13.37
N LEU A 381 4.41 -18.24 12.33
CA LEU A 381 4.19 -19.23 11.28
C LEU A 381 4.11 -20.64 11.87
N SER A 382 5.00 -20.96 12.82
CA SER A 382 4.97 -22.24 13.52
C SER A 382 3.69 -22.46 14.32
N ARG A 383 3.18 -21.45 15.05
CA ARG A 383 1.92 -21.55 15.80
C ARG A 383 0.71 -21.70 14.89
N MET A 384 0.73 -21.03 13.75
CA MET A 384 -0.33 -21.07 12.74
C MET A 384 -0.25 -22.31 11.82
N GLY A 385 0.81 -23.13 11.93
CA GLY A 385 1.01 -24.30 11.08
C GLY A 385 1.28 -23.94 9.61
N ILE A 386 1.89 -22.79 9.35
CA ILE A 386 2.20 -22.29 8.02
C ILE A 386 3.65 -22.62 7.70
N ASP A 387 3.87 -23.39 6.63
CA ASP A 387 5.21 -23.70 6.13
C ASP A 387 5.70 -22.57 5.22
N ALA A 388 6.60 -21.73 5.74
CA ALA A 388 7.31 -20.71 4.99
C ALA A 388 8.64 -20.37 5.65
N ARG A 389 9.63 -20.01 4.83
CA ARG A 389 10.92 -19.50 5.30
C ARG A 389 10.90 -17.98 5.37
N VAL A 390 11.30 -17.42 6.50
CA VAL A 390 11.49 -15.99 6.68
C VAL A 390 12.86 -15.58 6.16
N LEU A 391 12.90 -14.51 5.38
CA LEU A 391 14.09 -13.91 4.79
C LEU A 391 14.14 -12.43 5.17
N HIS A 392 15.34 -11.87 5.31
CA HIS A 392 15.47 -10.41 5.39
C HIS A 392 14.99 -9.75 4.09
N GLY A 393 14.33 -8.60 4.26
CA GLY A 393 14.03 -7.66 3.20
C GLY A 393 15.25 -6.83 2.81
N ASN A 394 15.06 -5.88 1.90
CA ASN A 394 16.14 -5.01 1.43
C ASN A 394 16.46 -3.87 2.42
N ASN A 395 15.60 -3.66 3.42
CA ASN A 395 15.69 -2.60 4.41
C ASN A 395 15.68 -3.20 5.82
N ALA A 396 16.26 -2.49 6.79
CA ALA A 396 16.19 -2.90 8.20
C ALA A 396 14.73 -3.02 8.68
N PHE A 397 14.47 -4.03 9.51
CA PHE A 397 13.15 -4.36 10.09
C PHE A 397 12.08 -4.71 9.06
N THR A 398 12.51 -5.25 7.92
CA THR A 398 11.61 -5.68 6.85
C THR A 398 11.95 -7.10 6.44
N TYR A 399 10.93 -7.86 6.05
CA TYR A 399 11.03 -9.31 5.87
C TYR A 399 10.30 -9.76 4.62
N ARG A 400 10.70 -10.92 4.10
CA ARG A 400 10.07 -11.61 2.98
C ARG A 400 9.79 -13.06 3.35
N LEU A 401 8.69 -13.60 2.84
CA LEU A 401 8.33 -14.99 3.05
C LEU A 401 8.53 -15.77 1.76
N LYS A 402 9.30 -16.86 1.83
CA LYS A 402 9.40 -17.84 0.75
C LYS A 402 8.62 -19.09 1.14
N TYR A 403 7.52 -19.32 0.46
CA TYR A 403 6.68 -20.50 0.62
C TYR A 403 7.21 -21.66 -0.25
N PRO A 404 6.98 -22.92 0.14
CA PRO A 404 7.15 -24.06 -0.76
C PRO A 404 6.26 -23.89 -2.00
N ALA A 405 6.75 -24.30 -3.17
CA ALA A 405 6.01 -24.23 -4.42
C ALA A 405 5.75 -25.63 -4.99
N ALA A 406 4.51 -25.91 -5.36
CA ALA A 406 4.09 -27.18 -5.97
C ALA A 406 3.98 -27.03 -7.50
N HIS A 407 5.11 -26.85 -8.18
CA HIS A 407 5.15 -26.60 -9.63
C HIS A 407 4.50 -27.74 -10.42
N GLU A 408 4.72 -28.98 -10.00
CA GLU A 408 4.17 -30.20 -10.61
C GLU A 408 2.65 -30.28 -10.54
N ASN A 409 2.03 -29.48 -9.66
CA ASN A 409 0.59 -29.39 -9.45
C ASN A 409 0.02 -28.05 -9.93
N THR A 410 0.71 -27.39 -10.88
CA THR A 410 0.32 -26.08 -11.41
C THR A 410 -0.06 -26.14 -12.89
N ALA A 411 -1.16 -25.45 -13.25
CA ALA A 411 -1.52 -25.13 -14.61
C ALA A 411 -1.41 -23.63 -14.88
N VAL A 412 -0.69 -23.27 -15.94
CA VAL A 412 -0.62 -21.92 -16.49
C VAL A 412 -1.68 -21.78 -17.58
N VAL A 413 -2.61 -20.86 -17.40
CA VAL A 413 -3.72 -20.59 -18.32
C VAL A 413 -3.48 -19.26 -19.01
N ILE A 414 -3.45 -19.28 -20.35
CA ILE A 414 -3.20 -18.10 -21.18
C ILE A 414 -4.44 -17.86 -22.06
N PRO A 415 -5.39 -17.01 -21.62
CA PRO A 415 -6.54 -16.67 -22.43
C PRO A 415 -6.16 -15.73 -23.59
N PHE A 416 -6.76 -15.95 -24.75
CA PHE A 416 -6.66 -15.06 -25.91
C PHE A 416 -8.05 -14.57 -26.36
N GLY A 417 -8.06 -13.39 -26.98
CA GLY A 417 -9.28 -12.80 -27.56
C GLY A 417 -9.76 -13.51 -28.82
N ALA A 418 -10.77 -12.95 -29.50
CA ALA A 418 -11.34 -13.53 -30.72
C ALA A 418 -10.37 -13.57 -31.92
N ASP A 419 -9.38 -12.66 -31.96
CA ASP A 419 -8.51 -12.40 -33.12
C ASP A 419 -7.33 -13.39 -33.28
N ALA A 420 -7.58 -14.66 -32.98
CA ALA A 420 -6.67 -15.81 -33.06
C ALA A 420 -5.64 -15.96 -31.93
N MET A 421 -5.24 -17.22 -31.72
CA MET A 421 -4.26 -17.66 -30.73
C MET A 421 -2.90 -16.98 -30.98
N GLN A 422 -2.36 -16.31 -29.96
CA GLN A 422 -1.00 -15.79 -30.05
C GLN A 422 0.01 -16.95 -30.06
N PRO A 423 1.11 -16.85 -30.84
CA PRO A 423 2.17 -17.85 -30.81
C PRO A 423 2.74 -18.02 -29.40
N ALA A 424 3.22 -19.23 -29.11
CA ALA A 424 4.00 -19.49 -27.92
C ALA A 424 5.15 -18.50 -27.82
N THR A 425 5.23 -17.78 -26.70
CA THR A 425 6.31 -16.85 -26.44
C THR A 425 7.52 -17.59 -25.86
N ASP A 426 8.70 -16.98 -25.90
CA ASP A 426 9.91 -17.59 -25.35
C ASP A 426 9.85 -17.75 -23.82
N TRP A 427 9.00 -17.00 -23.13
CA TRP A 427 8.86 -17.14 -21.67
C TRP A 427 8.19 -18.44 -21.27
N GLU A 428 7.26 -18.95 -22.07
CA GLU A 428 6.59 -20.22 -21.77
C GLU A 428 7.56 -21.40 -21.80
N LYS A 429 8.60 -21.31 -22.63
CA LYS A 429 9.70 -22.30 -22.67
C LYS A 429 10.58 -22.27 -21.41
N ARG A 430 10.51 -21.19 -20.62
CA ARG A 430 11.21 -21.06 -19.33
C ARG A 430 10.42 -21.67 -18.18
N LEU A 431 9.16 -22.05 -18.39
CA LEU A 431 8.37 -22.70 -17.35
C LEU A 431 8.96 -24.07 -16.99
N PRO A 432 8.84 -24.49 -15.71
CA PRO A 432 9.15 -25.86 -15.31
C PRO A 432 8.41 -26.88 -16.19
N LYS A 433 9.06 -28.02 -16.51
CA LYS A 433 8.57 -29.00 -17.49
C LYS A 433 7.27 -29.70 -17.09
N ASP A 434 6.99 -29.71 -15.80
CA ASP A 434 5.88 -30.35 -15.11
C ASP A 434 4.64 -29.45 -14.99
N VAL A 435 4.79 -28.15 -15.27
CA VAL A 435 3.67 -27.20 -15.36
C VAL A 435 2.82 -27.52 -16.59
N GLU A 436 1.51 -27.66 -16.39
CA GLU A 436 0.55 -27.77 -17.49
C GLU A 436 0.35 -26.39 -18.13
N VAL A 437 0.37 -26.29 -19.47
CA VAL A 437 0.11 -25.03 -20.17
C VAL A 437 -1.17 -25.16 -20.98
N ILE A 438 -2.16 -24.32 -20.65
CA ILE A 438 -3.48 -24.32 -21.26
C ILE A 438 -3.67 -22.98 -22.00
N ARG A 439 -3.89 -23.04 -23.31
CA ARG A 439 -4.30 -21.88 -24.11
C ARG A 439 -5.75 -22.03 -24.48
N CYS A 440 -6.56 -21.02 -24.19
CA CYS A 440 -8.00 -21.05 -24.48
C CYS A 440 -8.50 -19.68 -24.91
N ARG A 441 -9.67 -19.65 -25.54
CA ARG A 441 -10.40 -18.38 -25.71
C ARG A 441 -10.87 -17.89 -24.34
N TRP A 442 -11.02 -16.58 -24.20
CA TRP A 442 -11.65 -15.99 -23.01
C TRP A 442 -13.01 -16.63 -22.71
N ASP A 443 -13.85 -16.83 -23.73
CA ASP A 443 -15.19 -17.43 -23.58
C ASP A 443 -15.17 -18.87 -23.04
N ASP A 444 -14.04 -19.57 -23.17
CA ASP A 444 -13.87 -20.97 -22.76
C ASP A 444 -13.07 -21.11 -21.46
N ILE A 445 -12.62 -20.01 -20.84
CA ILE A 445 -11.65 -20.02 -19.73
C ILE A 445 -12.13 -20.82 -18.52
N ASN A 446 -13.43 -20.71 -18.17
CA ASN A 446 -14.00 -21.44 -17.04
C ASN A 446 -13.93 -22.96 -17.28
N THR A 447 -14.29 -23.41 -18.48
CA THR A 447 -14.24 -24.82 -18.87
C THR A 447 -12.80 -25.33 -18.94
N ALA A 448 -11.89 -24.51 -19.47
CA ALA A 448 -10.47 -24.82 -19.56
C ALA A 448 -9.86 -25.05 -18.16
N ILE A 449 -10.10 -24.13 -17.23
CA ILE A 449 -9.67 -24.26 -15.82
C ILE A 449 -10.32 -25.49 -15.17
N ALA A 450 -11.62 -25.71 -15.38
CA ALA A 450 -12.32 -26.87 -14.82
C ALA A 450 -11.75 -28.21 -15.33
N SER A 451 -11.26 -28.26 -16.58
CA SER A 451 -10.69 -29.45 -17.19
C SER A 451 -9.26 -29.81 -16.72
N SER A 452 -8.51 -28.84 -16.19
CA SER A 452 -7.16 -29.09 -15.67
C SER A 452 -7.18 -30.09 -14.51
N THR A 453 -6.18 -30.94 -14.42
CA THR A 453 -6.01 -31.85 -13.27
C THR A 453 -5.19 -31.24 -12.14
N ARG A 454 -4.76 -29.99 -12.29
CA ARG A 454 -3.87 -29.28 -11.38
C ARG A 454 -4.66 -28.50 -10.34
N ASP A 455 -4.16 -28.45 -9.12
CA ASP A 455 -4.82 -27.71 -8.03
C ASP A 455 -4.46 -26.22 -8.03
N TYR A 456 -3.29 -25.85 -8.52
CA TYR A 456 -2.86 -24.45 -8.62
C TYR A 456 -3.06 -23.96 -10.05
N ILE A 457 -3.74 -22.82 -10.20
CA ILE A 457 -4.03 -22.20 -11.49
C ILE A 457 -3.35 -20.84 -11.52
N ALA A 458 -2.57 -20.55 -12.55
CA ALA A 458 -1.97 -19.24 -12.79
C ALA A 458 -2.44 -18.70 -14.16
N VAL A 459 -3.27 -17.67 -14.15
CA VAL A 459 -3.79 -17.00 -15.34
C VAL A 459 -2.87 -15.84 -15.72
N PHE A 460 -2.38 -15.83 -16.97
CA PHE A 460 -1.64 -14.72 -17.56
C PHE A 460 -2.45 -14.10 -18.68
N GLY A 461 -3.04 -12.93 -18.42
CA GLY A 461 -3.90 -12.23 -19.38
C GLY A 461 -3.20 -11.92 -20.70
N SER A 462 -3.98 -11.77 -21.78
CA SER A 462 -3.48 -11.65 -23.15
C SER A 462 -2.42 -10.54 -23.30
N GLY A 463 -1.16 -10.96 -23.48
CA GLY A 463 0.00 -10.10 -23.67
C GLY A 463 0.86 -9.84 -22.43
N ALA A 464 0.42 -10.30 -21.24
CA ALA A 464 1.26 -10.29 -20.05
C ALA A 464 2.35 -11.36 -20.15
N VAL A 465 3.58 -10.99 -19.82
CA VAL A 465 4.72 -11.90 -19.80
C VAL A 465 5.45 -11.78 -18.46
N PRO A 466 5.81 -12.88 -17.79
CA PRO A 466 6.64 -12.81 -16.59
C PRO A 466 7.98 -12.12 -16.88
N ALA A 467 8.45 -11.29 -15.94
CA ALA A 467 9.78 -10.72 -16.00
C ALA A 467 10.85 -11.83 -16.11
N ASN A 468 12.04 -11.49 -16.61
CA ASN A 468 13.07 -12.48 -16.93
C ASN A 468 13.54 -13.31 -15.71
N ASN A 469 13.52 -12.71 -14.53
CA ASN A 469 13.92 -13.29 -13.25
C ASN A 469 12.73 -13.78 -12.40
N ALA A 470 11.50 -13.76 -12.93
CA ALA A 470 10.32 -14.14 -12.19
C ALA A 470 10.26 -15.66 -11.96
N ASP A 471 10.17 -16.09 -10.70
CA ASP A 471 9.99 -17.49 -10.29
C ASP A 471 8.50 -17.75 -10.02
N LEU A 472 7.89 -18.65 -10.80
CA LEU A 472 6.47 -19.00 -10.64
C LEU A 472 6.14 -19.43 -9.19
N GLY A 473 7.11 -19.97 -8.46
CA GLY A 473 6.98 -20.37 -7.07
C GLY A 473 6.66 -19.20 -6.13
N ASP A 474 7.14 -18.00 -6.43
CA ASP A 474 6.79 -16.79 -5.66
C ASP A 474 5.33 -16.41 -5.85
N LEU A 475 4.76 -16.65 -7.05
CA LEU A 475 3.37 -16.36 -7.33
C LEU A 475 2.42 -17.38 -6.69
N ILE A 476 2.73 -18.69 -6.79
CA ILE A 476 1.83 -19.77 -6.34
C ILE A 476 2.05 -20.19 -4.89
N GLY A 477 3.27 -20.08 -4.37
CA GLY A 477 3.62 -20.54 -3.02
C GLY A 477 2.76 -19.91 -1.91
N PRO A 478 2.44 -18.61 -1.95
CA PRO A 478 1.56 -17.99 -0.96
C PRO A 478 0.17 -18.62 -0.84
N LEU A 479 -0.31 -19.35 -1.86
CA LEU A 479 -1.60 -20.06 -1.83
C LEU A 479 -1.59 -21.28 -0.89
N ASN A 480 -0.44 -21.64 -0.32
CA ASN A 480 -0.35 -22.60 0.77
C ASN A 480 -0.80 -22.01 2.11
N HIS A 481 -0.84 -20.68 2.23
CA HIS A 481 -1.45 -20.04 3.38
C HIS A 481 -2.98 -20.17 3.29
N PRO A 482 -3.67 -20.76 4.30
CA PRO A 482 -5.10 -21.06 4.21
C PRO A 482 -5.98 -19.82 4.00
N GLY A 483 -5.62 -18.70 4.63
CA GLY A 483 -6.29 -17.41 4.43
C GLY A 483 -6.03 -16.70 3.08
N VAL A 484 -5.09 -17.15 2.24
CA VAL A 484 -4.81 -16.55 0.94
C VAL A 484 -5.42 -17.42 -0.16
N ARG A 485 -6.42 -16.89 -0.86
CA ARG A 485 -7.15 -17.66 -1.90
C ARG A 485 -6.84 -17.20 -3.31
N CYS A 486 -6.24 -16.02 -3.46
CA CYS A 486 -5.68 -15.53 -4.70
C CYS A 486 -4.39 -14.76 -4.45
N SER A 487 -3.43 -14.89 -5.35
CA SER A 487 -2.16 -14.18 -5.39
C SER A 487 -2.04 -13.45 -6.74
N THR A 488 -1.40 -12.30 -6.78
CA THR A 488 -1.17 -11.53 -8.01
C THR A 488 0.26 -11.00 -8.07
N ALA A 489 0.70 -10.68 -9.28
CA ALA A 489 1.98 -10.06 -9.57
C ALA A 489 1.95 -8.53 -9.44
N LEU A 490 3.14 -7.94 -9.32
CA LEU A 490 3.36 -6.54 -9.70
C LEU A 490 3.26 -6.42 -11.23
N VAL A 491 2.41 -5.53 -11.73
CA VAL A 491 2.21 -5.33 -13.18
C VAL A 491 3.00 -4.11 -13.62
N LEU A 492 3.88 -4.29 -14.60
CA LEU A 492 4.79 -3.28 -15.12
C LEU A 492 4.60 -3.02 -16.61
N ASP A 493 4.97 -1.84 -17.07
CA ASP A 493 5.21 -1.57 -18.48
C ASP A 493 6.63 -1.99 -18.91
N SER A 494 6.91 -1.93 -20.22
CA SER A 494 8.23 -2.26 -20.77
C SER A 494 9.37 -1.35 -20.28
N SER A 495 9.04 -0.22 -19.66
CA SER A 495 9.98 0.73 -19.09
C SER A 495 10.10 0.58 -17.57
N CYS A 496 9.65 -0.56 -17.02
CA CYS A 496 9.71 -0.94 -15.60
C CYS A 496 8.94 0.02 -14.67
N ASN A 497 7.88 0.64 -15.18
CA ASN A 497 6.98 1.48 -14.38
C ASN A 497 5.78 0.67 -14.00
N VAL A 498 5.28 0.91 -12.80
CA VAL A 498 4.13 0.22 -12.27
C VAL A 498 2.91 0.62 -13.08
N LEU A 499 2.24 -0.37 -13.67
CA LEU A 499 0.89 -0.22 -14.22
C LEU A 499 -0.14 -0.48 -13.13
N SER A 500 0.11 -1.47 -12.27
CA SER A 500 -0.74 -1.76 -11.13
C SER A 500 0.00 -2.61 -10.11
N SER A 501 -0.20 -2.32 -8.83
CA SER A 501 0.20 -3.18 -7.70
C SER A 501 -1.04 -3.65 -6.92
N GLY A 502 -2.14 -3.87 -7.64
CA GLY A 502 -3.47 -4.06 -7.08
C GLY A 502 -4.39 -2.87 -7.36
N LEU A 503 -5.65 -3.08 -7.00
CA LEU A 503 -6.74 -2.13 -7.22
C LEU A 503 -7.30 -1.65 -5.89
N ALA A 504 -7.56 -0.36 -5.82
CA ALA A 504 -8.35 0.28 -4.78
C ALA A 504 -9.63 0.86 -5.39
N VAL A 505 -10.60 1.15 -4.55
CA VAL A 505 -11.82 1.86 -4.91
C VAL A 505 -11.92 3.11 -4.04
N ASP A 506 -12.46 4.20 -4.56
CA ASP A 506 -12.70 5.41 -3.76
C ASP A 506 -14.14 5.50 -3.24
N ASP A 507 -14.42 6.53 -2.46
CA ASP A 507 -15.75 6.75 -1.85
C ASP A 507 -16.86 6.99 -2.89
N ASN A 508 -16.49 7.36 -4.13
CA ASN A 508 -17.41 7.52 -5.26
C ASN A 508 -17.56 6.21 -6.07
N GLY A 509 -16.94 5.11 -5.63
CA GLY A 509 -16.94 3.84 -6.34
C GLY A 509 -16.11 3.85 -7.62
N ILE A 510 -15.16 4.78 -7.79
CA ILE A 510 -14.20 4.77 -8.89
C ILE A 510 -13.04 3.87 -8.51
N TRP A 511 -12.66 2.98 -9.42
CA TRP A 511 -11.56 2.04 -9.21
C TRP A 511 -10.26 2.59 -9.77
N HIS A 512 -9.18 2.41 -8.99
CA HIS A 512 -7.87 2.98 -9.24
C HIS A 512 -6.79 1.91 -9.20
N HIS A 513 -5.80 2.02 -10.09
CA HIS A 513 -4.60 1.19 -10.04
C HIS A 513 -3.61 1.78 -9.03
N CYS A 514 -3.31 1.03 -7.96
CA CYS A 514 -2.37 1.48 -6.93
C CYS A 514 -0.95 1.58 -7.50
N PHE A 515 -0.27 2.68 -7.16
CA PHE A 515 1.09 3.04 -7.57
C PHE A 515 1.30 3.19 -9.08
N ALA A 516 0.25 3.33 -9.89
CA ALA A 516 0.37 3.46 -11.33
C ALA A 516 1.25 4.67 -11.73
N GLY A 517 2.32 4.43 -12.46
CA GLY A 517 3.29 5.45 -12.90
C GLY A 517 4.50 5.66 -11.98
N VAL A 518 4.56 4.95 -10.85
CA VAL A 518 5.76 4.93 -9.98
C VAL A 518 6.81 3.98 -10.57
N LYS A 519 8.10 4.28 -10.39
CA LYS A 519 9.17 3.34 -10.77
C LYS A 519 9.12 2.10 -9.88
N SER A 520 9.26 0.91 -10.49
CA SER A 520 9.35 -0.34 -9.71
C SER A 520 10.57 -0.42 -8.78
N SER A 521 11.58 0.44 -8.97
CA SER A 521 12.71 0.60 -8.05
C SER A 521 12.42 1.47 -6.83
N SER A 522 11.27 2.15 -6.79
CA SER A 522 10.84 2.93 -5.63
C SER A 522 10.26 2.00 -4.57
N ASP A 523 10.48 2.32 -3.30
CA ASP A 523 9.81 1.64 -2.19
C ASP A 523 8.31 2.03 -2.12
N GLY A 524 7.94 3.21 -2.61
CA GLY A 524 6.59 3.78 -2.51
C GLY A 524 6.18 4.13 -1.07
N TYR A 525 4.95 4.63 -0.92
CA TYR A 525 4.36 5.00 0.35
C TYR A 525 4.41 3.85 1.38
N MET A 526 4.98 4.13 2.55
CA MET A 526 5.20 3.14 3.62
C MET A 526 5.92 1.86 3.16
N ARG A 527 6.72 1.96 2.08
CA ARG A 527 7.38 0.82 1.41
C ARG A 527 6.42 -0.22 0.82
N MET A 528 5.13 0.10 0.73
CA MET A 528 4.10 -0.86 0.34
C MET A 528 4.34 -1.43 -1.06
N LEU A 529 4.93 -0.68 -1.98
CA LEU A 529 5.15 -1.15 -3.35
C LEU A 529 6.08 -2.37 -3.39
N GLY A 530 7.09 -2.39 -2.53
CA GLY A 530 8.05 -3.50 -2.42
C GLY A 530 7.60 -4.65 -1.52
N PHE A 531 6.47 -4.53 -0.81
CA PHE A 531 6.03 -5.51 0.18
C PHE A 531 4.78 -6.28 -0.23
N ALA A 532 4.81 -7.56 0.09
CA ALA A 532 3.66 -8.42 -0.06
C ALA A 532 2.56 -8.01 0.92
N ARG A 533 1.34 -7.90 0.43
CA ARG A 533 0.23 -7.31 1.19
C ARG A 533 -1.11 -7.75 0.62
N ASP A 534 -2.13 -7.68 1.47
CA ASP A 534 -3.51 -7.87 1.06
C ASP A 534 -3.98 -6.66 0.23
N ILE A 535 -4.73 -6.93 -0.83
CA ILE A 535 -5.32 -5.95 -1.75
C ILE A 535 -6.80 -6.29 -1.97
N LEU A 536 -7.59 -5.33 -2.45
CA LEU A 536 -9.01 -5.56 -2.68
C LEU A 536 -9.26 -6.41 -3.94
N ALA A 537 -8.59 -6.08 -5.05
CA ALA A 537 -8.69 -6.81 -6.30
C ALA A 537 -7.41 -6.66 -7.14
N ALA A 538 -7.25 -7.55 -8.11
CA ALA A 538 -6.13 -7.57 -9.03
C ALA A 538 -6.62 -7.53 -10.49
N PRO A 539 -5.88 -6.85 -11.40
CA PRO A 539 -6.20 -6.89 -12.82
C PRO A 539 -5.85 -8.26 -13.43
N LEU A 540 -6.56 -8.65 -14.50
CA LEU A 540 -6.38 -9.94 -15.18
C LEU A 540 -5.01 -10.13 -15.89
N TYR A 541 -4.03 -9.25 -15.72
CA TYR A 541 -2.68 -9.49 -16.24
C TYR A 541 -2.01 -10.69 -15.58
N CYS A 542 -2.25 -10.90 -14.29
CA CYS A 542 -1.72 -12.05 -13.58
C CYS A 542 -2.59 -12.36 -12.36
N LEU A 543 -3.14 -13.57 -12.30
CA LEU A 543 -3.84 -14.09 -11.12
C LEU A 543 -3.37 -15.52 -10.88
N ALA A 544 -3.10 -15.88 -9.64
CA ALA A 544 -2.92 -17.26 -9.24
C ALA A 544 -3.88 -17.61 -8.12
N PHE A 545 -4.49 -18.79 -8.18
CA PHE A 545 -5.46 -19.24 -7.19
C PHE A 545 -5.51 -20.77 -7.15
N ARG A 546 -6.03 -21.32 -6.05
CA ARG A 546 -6.36 -22.75 -6.00
C ARG A 546 -7.65 -23.02 -6.77
N LYS A 547 -7.72 -24.18 -7.43
CA LYS A 547 -8.89 -24.62 -8.18
C LYS A 547 -10.13 -24.74 -7.29
N ASP A 548 -9.96 -25.13 -6.02
CA ASP A 548 -11.06 -25.15 -5.06
C ASP A 548 -11.64 -23.74 -4.81
N ALA A 549 -10.81 -22.70 -4.67
CA ALA A 549 -11.22 -21.31 -4.53
C ALA A 549 -11.97 -20.82 -5.76
N PHE A 550 -11.51 -21.25 -6.95
CA PHE A 550 -12.18 -20.95 -8.21
C PHE A 550 -13.59 -21.55 -8.29
N VAL A 551 -13.74 -22.81 -7.89
CA VAL A 551 -15.04 -23.50 -7.80
C VAL A 551 -15.93 -22.81 -6.76
N GLU A 552 -15.35 -22.45 -5.61
CA GLU A 552 -16.04 -21.72 -4.55
C GLU A 552 -16.62 -20.39 -5.04
N ALA A 553 -15.86 -19.64 -5.85
CA ALA A 553 -16.27 -18.38 -6.44
C ALA A 553 -17.21 -18.54 -7.65
N ALA A 554 -17.56 -19.78 -8.04
CA ALA A 554 -18.32 -20.09 -9.26
C ALA A 554 -17.67 -19.53 -10.54
N GLY A 555 -16.33 -19.49 -10.57
CA GLY A 555 -15.54 -19.04 -11.71
C GLY A 555 -15.69 -17.56 -12.10
N PHE A 556 -15.16 -17.21 -13.27
CA PHE A 556 -15.28 -15.87 -13.83
C PHE A 556 -16.67 -15.62 -14.40
N ASP A 557 -17.24 -14.43 -14.17
CA ASP A 557 -18.46 -14.00 -14.85
C ASP A 557 -18.13 -13.49 -16.26
N LEU A 558 -18.32 -14.36 -17.25
CA LEU A 558 -17.97 -14.09 -18.65
C LEU A 558 -18.92 -13.10 -19.35
N SER A 559 -19.98 -12.63 -18.67
CA SER A 559 -20.79 -11.51 -19.15
C SER A 559 -20.07 -10.16 -18.98
N LEU A 560 -19.01 -10.12 -18.18
CA LEU A 560 -18.20 -8.95 -17.93
C LEU A 560 -17.00 -8.88 -18.88
N ARG A 561 -16.52 -7.64 -19.13
CA ARG A 561 -15.19 -7.44 -19.73
C ARG A 561 -14.13 -8.14 -18.85
N PRO A 562 -13.06 -8.72 -19.43
CA PRO A 562 -12.09 -9.51 -18.67
C PRO A 562 -11.53 -8.83 -17.40
N ASP A 563 -11.21 -7.53 -17.43
CA ASP A 563 -10.74 -6.81 -16.23
C ASP A 563 -11.81 -6.76 -15.12
N TRP A 564 -13.07 -6.54 -15.48
CA TRP A 564 -14.19 -6.53 -14.54
C TRP A 564 -14.54 -7.93 -14.04
N ALA A 565 -14.33 -8.97 -14.85
CA ALA A 565 -14.45 -10.35 -14.42
C ALA A 565 -13.39 -10.72 -13.36
N SER A 566 -12.16 -10.19 -13.48
CA SER A 566 -11.14 -10.36 -12.43
C SER A 566 -11.48 -9.64 -11.13
N ILE A 567 -12.05 -8.43 -11.22
CA ILE A 567 -12.52 -7.69 -10.05
C ILE A 567 -13.67 -8.45 -9.37
N ASP A 568 -14.69 -8.87 -10.12
CA ASP A 568 -15.81 -9.67 -9.59
C ASP A 568 -15.32 -10.97 -8.93
N PHE A 569 -14.36 -11.66 -9.54
CA PHE A 569 -13.74 -12.86 -8.97
C PHE A 569 -13.06 -12.58 -7.62
N CYS A 570 -12.26 -11.51 -7.52
CA CYS A 570 -11.63 -11.11 -6.26
C CYS A 570 -12.67 -10.75 -5.18
N LEU A 571 -13.75 -10.08 -5.56
CA LEU A 571 -14.82 -9.68 -4.64
C LEU A 571 -15.66 -10.87 -4.16
N LYS A 572 -15.90 -11.87 -5.03
CA LYS A 572 -16.51 -13.16 -4.63
C LYS A 572 -15.68 -13.85 -3.56
N LEU A 573 -14.36 -13.86 -3.70
CA LEU A 573 -13.46 -14.42 -2.70
C LEU A 573 -13.50 -13.59 -1.40
N HIS A 574 -13.42 -12.26 -1.48
CA HIS A 574 -13.54 -11.38 -0.29
C HIS A 574 -14.84 -11.61 0.49
N SER A 575 -15.97 -11.86 -0.20
CA SER A 575 -17.25 -12.15 0.46
C SER A 575 -17.27 -13.43 1.29
N LYS A 576 -16.20 -14.22 1.23
CA LYS A 576 -15.97 -15.46 1.97
C LYS A 576 -14.77 -15.36 2.91
N ASP A 577 -14.46 -14.13 3.34
CA ASP A 577 -13.34 -13.82 4.24
C ASP A 577 -11.96 -14.26 3.71
N ALA A 578 -11.83 -14.36 2.38
CA ALA A 578 -10.58 -14.73 1.73
C ALA A 578 -9.74 -13.51 1.35
N ARG A 579 -8.42 -13.63 1.52
CA ARG A 579 -7.48 -12.58 1.14
C ARG A 579 -6.99 -12.75 -0.29
N ILE A 580 -6.79 -11.60 -0.95
CA ILE A 580 -6.13 -11.46 -2.25
C ILE A 580 -4.78 -10.82 -1.97
N ARG A 581 -3.69 -11.52 -2.26
CA ARG A 581 -2.33 -11.09 -1.93
C ARG A 581 -1.61 -10.55 -3.15
N LEU A 582 -1.03 -9.36 -3.06
CA LEU A 582 0.04 -8.94 -3.97
C LEU A 582 1.36 -9.61 -3.56
N THR A 583 2.06 -10.17 -4.54
CA THR A 583 3.42 -10.70 -4.39
C THR A 583 4.38 -9.86 -5.26
N PRO A 584 5.09 -8.88 -4.69
CA PRO A 584 5.96 -7.98 -5.45
C PRO A 584 7.26 -8.66 -5.94
N ASP A 585 7.67 -9.78 -5.33
CA ASP A 585 8.81 -10.57 -5.80
C ASP A 585 8.53 -11.23 -7.18
N PHE A 586 7.27 -11.29 -7.61
CA PHE A 586 6.87 -11.75 -8.94
C PHE A 586 6.27 -10.59 -9.76
N ALA A 587 6.95 -10.22 -10.86
CA ALA A 587 6.49 -9.16 -11.74
C ALA A 587 6.11 -9.69 -13.14
N VAL A 588 5.11 -9.07 -13.74
CA VAL A 588 4.73 -9.27 -15.15
C VAL A 588 4.89 -7.97 -15.93
N ILE A 589 5.39 -8.07 -17.16
CA ILE A 589 5.40 -6.99 -18.14
C ILE A 589 4.14 -7.10 -18.99
N ALA A 590 3.32 -6.05 -19.00
CA ALA A 590 2.09 -5.97 -19.77
C ALA A 590 2.24 -4.93 -20.90
N PRO A 591 1.39 -4.98 -21.95
CA PRO A 591 1.50 -4.12 -23.14
C PRO A 591 1.21 -2.62 -22.90
N GLY A 592 1.12 -2.15 -21.64
CA GLY A 592 1.00 -0.74 -21.29
C GLY A 592 -0.39 -0.12 -21.48
N ILE A 593 -1.41 -0.91 -21.87
CA ILE A 593 -2.79 -0.44 -22.06
C ILE A 593 -3.61 -0.82 -20.83
N LEU A 594 -3.63 0.05 -19.81
CA LEU A 594 -4.54 -0.12 -18.68
C LEU A 594 -5.98 0.05 -19.14
N SER A 595 -6.85 -0.78 -18.58
CA SER A 595 -8.29 -0.67 -18.74
C SER A 595 -8.78 0.63 -18.12
N ASP A 596 -9.62 1.39 -18.83
CA ASP A 596 -10.36 2.48 -18.19
C ASP A 596 -11.39 1.86 -17.23
N LEU A 597 -11.15 2.06 -15.94
CA LEU A 597 -12.00 1.58 -14.85
C LEU A 597 -13.02 2.65 -14.41
N ALA A 598 -13.11 3.79 -15.11
CA ALA A 598 -14.16 4.78 -14.90
C ALA A 598 -15.50 4.40 -15.56
N ASP A 599 -15.53 3.33 -16.37
CA ASP A 599 -16.68 2.89 -17.18
C ASP A 599 -17.94 2.58 -16.34
N GLU A 600 -18.98 3.39 -16.52
CA GLU A 600 -20.19 3.45 -15.68
C GLU A 600 -21.02 2.15 -15.59
N PRO A 601 -21.25 1.36 -16.67
CA PRO A 601 -22.10 0.17 -16.59
C PRO A 601 -21.54 -0.91 -15.66
N TYR A 602 -20.23 -1.12 -15.68
CA TYR A 602 -19.57 -2.13 -14.84
C TYR A 602 -19.40 -1.66 -13.41
N ARG A 603 -19.03 -0.39 -13.19
CA ARG A 603 -18.99 0.23 -11.85
C ARG A 603 -20.33 0.11 -11.13
N SER A 604 -21.42 0.48 -11.83
CA SER A 604 -22.78 0.34 -11.32
C SER A 604 -23.14 -1.11 -11.00
N THR A 605 -22.65 -2.06 -11.79
CA THR A 605 -22.87 -3.50 -11.53
C THR A 605 -22.12 -3.95 -10.27
N MET A 606 -20.85 -3.56 -10.11
CA MET A 606 -20.07 -3.90 -8.91
C MET A 606 -20.66 -3.28 -7.65
N ALA A 607 -21.02 -2.00 -7.69
CA ALA A 607 -21.62 -1.31 -6.54
C ALA A 607 -22.95 -1.94 -6.09
N LYS A 608 -23.73 -2.49 -7.03
CA LYS A 608 -24.98 -3.23 -6.71
C LYS A 608 -24.71 -4.60 -6.10
N ARG A 609 -23.69 -5.33 -6.57
CA ARG A 609 -23.34 -6.67 -6.07
C ARG A 609 -22.60 -6.60 -4.73
N TYR A 610 -21.73 -5.62 -4.56
CA TYR A 610 -20.81 -5.47 -3.45
C TYR A 610 -20.83 -4.02 -2.94
N PRO A 611 -21.73 -3.68 -1.99
CA PRO A 611 -21.76 -2.35 -1.40
C PRO A 611 -20.41 -1.99 -0.76
N LEU A 612 -19.85 -0.81 -1.07
CA LEU A 612 -18.53 -0.38 -0.59
C LEU A 612 -18.41 -0.42 0.94
N ALA A 613 -19.48 -0.07 1.66
CA ALA A 613 -19.51 -0.10 3.12
C ALA A 613 -19.24 -1.50 3.72
N ASN A 614 -19.45 -2.55 2.92
CA ASN A 614 -19.23 -3.94 3.31
C ASN A 614 -17.89 -4.49 2.81
N LEU A 615 -17.13 -3.72 2.02
CA LEU A 615 -15.81 -4.12 1.56
C LEU A 615 -14.78 -3.69 2.59
N ALA A 616 -14.07 -4.65 3.16
CA ALA A 616 -12.82 -4.36 3.82
C ALA A 616 -11.86 -3.84 2.73
N ALA A 617 -11.50 -2.56 2.77
CA ALA A 617 -10.57 -1.96 1.82
C ALA A 617 -9.15 -1.99 2.42
N PRO A 618 -8.31 -2.98 2.09
CA PRO A 618 -7.12 -3.31 2.90
C PRO A 618 -6.01 -2.27 2.82
N LEU A 619 -6.14 -1.26 1.95
CA LEU A 619 -5.16 -0.19 1.73
C LEU A 619 -5.73 1.21 1.97
N GLN A 620 -7.02 1.35 2.30
CA GLN A 620 -7.61 2.69 2.49
C GLN A 620 -7.26 3.25 3.87
N ASN A 621 -6.99 4.55 3.89
CA ASN A 621 -7.00 5.39 5.09
C ASN A 621 -7.82 6.65 4.76
N PRO A 622 -8.78 7.07 5.60
CA PRO A 622 -9.66 8.20 5.32
C PRO A 622 -8.95 9.57 5.27
N HIS A 623 -7.71 9.66 5.74
CA HIS A 623 -6.90 10.89 5.69
C HIS A 623 -6.05 11.00 4.41
N LEU A 624 -6.10 9.99 3.55
CA LEU A 624 -5.43 9.99 2.25
C LEU A 624 -6.44 10.28 1.14
N ASP A 625 -5.98 10.89 0.06
CA ASP A 625 -6.77 11.10 -1.14
C ASP A 625 -7.12 9.75 -1.78
N SER A 626 -8.36 9.31 -1.60
CA SER A 626 -8.88 8.06 -2.14
C SER A 626 -8.92 8.04 -3.68
N SER A 627 -8.88 9.21 -4.32
CA SER A 627 -8.77 9.34 -5.79
C SER A 627 -7.35 9.14 -6.32
N SER A 628 -6.37 9.04 -5.44
CA SER A 628 -4.97 8.87 -5.78
C SER A 628 -4.49 7.46 -5.43
N GLY A 629 -4.03 6.72 -6.44
CA GLY A 629 -3.29 5.46 -6.22
C GLY A 629 -1.91 5.67 -5.55
N HIS A 630 -1.56 6.90 -5.17
CA HIS A 630 -0.26 7.30 -4.62
C HIS A 630 -0.29 7.73 -3.15
N PHE A 631 -1.41 7.56 -2.43
CA PHE A 631 -1.45 7.78 -0.97
C PHE A 631 -1.04 9.21 -0.57
N THR A 632 -1.57 10.19 -1.29
CA THR A 632 -1.26 11.61 -1.08
C THR A 632 -2.19 12.23 -0.05
N LEU A 633 -1.76 13.30 0.61
CA LEU A 633 -2.68 14.10 1.42
C LEU A 633 -3.74 14.76 0.50
N PRO A 634 -5.01 14.87 0.93
CA PRO A 634 -6.01 15.62 0.22
C PRO A 634 -5.54 17.07 0.04
N ALA A 635 -5.58 17.57 -1.20
CA ALA A 635 -5.23 18.96 -1.47
C ALA A 635 -6.07 19.87 -0.56
N THR A 636 -5.40 20.72 0.23
CA THR A 636 -6.09 21.77 0.98
C THR A 636 -6.76 22.70 -0.03
N ASP A 637 -8.06 22.53 -0.29
CA ASP A 637 -8.79 23.47 -1.14
C ASP A 637 -8.80 24.82 -0.42
N PRO A 638 -8.10 25.85 -0.92
CA PRO A 638 -8.06 27.15 -0.27
C PRO A 638 -9.45 27.81 -0.23
N ARG A 639 -10.42 27.27 -0.97
CA ARG A 639 -11.81 27.75 -1.05
C ARG A 639 -12.77 27.02 -0.11
N LYS A 640 -12.34 25.92 0.52
CA LYS A 640 -13.07 25.26 1.62
C LYS A 640 -12.45 25.65 2.95
N GLY A 641 -12.43 26.96 3.23
CA GLY A 641 -12.48 27.45 4.59
C GLY A 641 -13.96 27.46 5.00
N SER A 642 -14.35 26.53 5.86
CA SER A 642 -15.57 26.65 6.65
C SER A 642 -15.22 27.19 8.02
#